data_AF-A0A948GEB1-F1
#
_entry.id   AF-A0A948GEB1-F1
#
_cell.length_a   1.000
_cell.length_b   1.000
_cell.length_c   1.000
_cell.angle_alpha   90.00
_cell.angle_beta   90.00
_cell.angle_gamma   90.00
#
_symmetry.space_group_name_H-M   'P 1'
#
loop_
_entity.id
_entity.type
_entity.pdbx_description
1 polymer ?
#
loop_
_entity_poly.entity_id
_entity_poly.type
_entity_poly.pdbx_seq_one_letter_code
_entity_poly.pdbx_strand_id
1 'polypeptide(L)'
;MPSKTNFVKKLLTLSLFSIIGLFLSFNTFAADISAPITSATKDPSEPNGNNNWYVTPVEITLESTDLGSGVKEINYKIDSLAWQKVDFSNSLNLAPNPSFEFSDENPPINTKDWVVGTIDEFVNYTRDASEYKPGFETTSVKITSTGSSWHSINHADTFAVATPYSNMNAYAWIKTGGVAGSAYFKVYAVSQDLLGVKTVTPLATSSTLSGTNDWTQVSVNFVVSVPNAIGVYIEIGLDGTGTIWTDAVNISNSLNPSTTFTVSSDSELHTVLYYAVDRAGNIEATKTLTFKLDQTPPGNWRNSGAVRGLFGSDHELYVWTNIDDLTSGISTLTDKFQYTTDDTSGFGIYTNLLYCNTPWLSGHWAALISPPFIPGVHSAYLITPKVDFCNSNWKICKYVRFYAEDMAGNTAEKDMCINGPWIKVRGKGIVRSDSTIDMLSEAEDYNTDGLIETFGMYSSFFDSSTHYHAAEAPTPPDYDYDKFSAITTSSKTTISTSGNLVSSSGVYKIDGNYVVTSGKIPGNYGSATFNQIVFVDGDLRISNNIKVASGSTALFIVKGNVEISKNVDKISVGIISNGTISTAYDITEGGFCSTLVMKGIFIANKFLFTRTLQGTKNDKYPSEDITYEPKYAIKLVDYMGLNAIKWLSSD
;
A
#
# COMPACT_ATOMS: atom_id res chain seq x y z
N MET A 1 72.83 59.90 -27.64
CA MET A 1 73.59 60.63 -28.70
C MET A 1 75.03 60.82 -28.22
N PRO A 2 76.09 60.80 -29.06
CA PRO A 2 76.11 60.61 -30.52
C PRO A 2 77.23 59.70 -31.13
N SER A 3 76.90 59.16 -32.31
CA SER A 3 77.68 59.06 -33.58
C SER A 3 78.91 58.15 -33.78
N LYS A 4 78.86 57.40 -34.89
CA LYS A 4 79.81 57.22 -36.03
C LYS A 4 80.05 55.73 -36.38
N THR A 5 79.41 55.16 -37.40
CA THR A 5 79.63 55.18 -38.87
C THR A 5 80.59 54.11 -39.42
N ASN A 6 80.06 53.41 -40.44
CA ASN A 6 80.70 52.70 -41.57
C ASN A 6 81.26 51.29 -41.34
N PHE A 7 81.28 50.35 -42.29
CA PHE A 7 80.60 49.99 -43.56
C PHE A 7 81.53 48.89 -44.13
N VAL A 8 81.04 47.80 -44.75
CA VAL A 8 81.57 47.17 -45.99
C VAL A 8 80.87 45.81 -46.25
N LYS A 9 80.01 45.81 -47.30
CA LYS A 9 79.86 44.88 -48.46
C LYS A 9 79.99 43.37 -48.22
N LYS A 10 79.18 42.43 -48.73
CA LYS A 10 78.51 42.16 -50.04
C LYS A 10 77.78 40.80 -49.80
N LEU A 11 76.73 40.33 -50.43
CA LEU A 11 76.34 40.29 -51.84
C LEU A 11 74.87 39.80 -51.91
N LEU A 12 74.10 40.34 -52.86
CA LEU A 12 72.78 39.84 -53.28
C LEU A 12 72.88 38.43 -53.88
N THR A 13 71.90 37.57 -53.56
CA THR A 13 71.31 36.61 -54.51
C THR A 13 69.80 36.62 -54.35
N LEU A 14 69.11 36.97 -55.44
CA LEU A 14 67.67 36.86 -55.64
C LEU A 14 67.24 35.40 -55.49
N SER A 15 66.23 35.12 -54.66
CA SER A 15 65.38 33.93 -54.81
C SER A 15 63.92 34.37 -54.80
N LEU A 16 63.28 34.15 -55.95
CA LEU A 16 61.87 34.33 -56.25
C LEU A 16 60.99 33.71 -55.15
N PHE A 17 60.14 34.52 -54.51
CA PHE A 17 59.07 34.03 -53.64
C PHE A 17 57.93 33.50 -54.54
N SER A 18 57.81 32.18 -54.68
CA SER A 18 56.59 31.56 -55.20
C SER A 18 55.53 31.60 -54.09
N ILE A 19 54.56 32.51 -54.24
CA ILE A 19 53.32 32.51 -53.46
C ILE A 19 52.51 31.30 -53.92
N ILE A 20 52.56 30.22 -53.14
CA ILE A 20 51.60 29.11 -53.26
C ILE A 20 50.32 29.60 -52.57
N GLY A 21 49.32 29.93 -53.38
CA GLY A 21 47.95 30.11 -52.90
C GLY A 21 47.41 28.76 -52.44
N LEU A 22 47.43 28.52 -51.14
CA LEU A 22 46.73 27.41 -50.52
C LEU A 22 45.22 27.74 -50.55
N PHE A 23 44.53 27.32 -51.60
CA PHE A 23 43.07 27.26 -51.60
C PHE A 23 42.66 26.17 -50.60
N LEU A 24 42.39 26.56 -49.35
CA LEU A 24 41.59 25.75 -48.45
C LEU A 24 40.14 25.80 -48.96
N SER A 25 39.75 24.76 -49.68
CA SER A 25 38.34 24.45 -49.91
C SER A 25 37.70 24.17 -48.55
N PHE A 26 37.01 25.15 -47.98
CA PHE A 26 36.07 24.89 -46.89
C PHE A 26 34.91 24.09 -47.49
N ASN A 27 34.93 22.76 -47.33
CA ASN A 27 33.69 21.99 -47.44
C ASN A 27 32.79 22.49 -46.32
N THR A 28 31.74 23.23 -46.67
CA THR A 28 30.63 23.51 -45.77
C THR A 28 30.01 22.18 -45.39
N PHE A 29 30.37 21.61 -44.24
CA PHE A 29 29.59 20.54 -43.64
C PHE A 29 28.19 21.10 -43.40
N ALA A 30 27.16 20.46 -43.95
CA ALA A 30 25.80 20.75 -43.58
C ALA A 30 25.69 20.61 -42.06
N ALA A 31 25.20 21.64 -41.37
CA ALA A 31 24.85 21.50 -39.96
C ALA A 31 23.75 20.44 -39.87
N ASP A 32 23.94 19.43 -39.03
CA ASP A 32 22.89 18.48 -38.71
C ASP A 32 21.68 19.23 -38.16
N ILE A 33 20.50 18.96 -38.73
CA ILE A 33 19.22 19.58 -38.37
C ILE A 33 18.18 18.55 -37.89
N SER A 34 18.50 17.25 -37.94
CA SER A 34 17.62 16.20 -37.46
C SER A 34 17.80 16.03 -35.96
N ALA A 35 16.70 15.98 -35.22
CA ALA A 35 16.77 15.63 -33.81
C ALA A 35 16.92 14.11 -33.64
N PRO A 36 17.52 13.64 -32.52
CA PRO A 36 17.57 12.22 -32.19
C PRO A 36 16.18 11.57 -32.10
N ILE A 37 16.16 10.25 -32.19
CA ILE A 37 14.97 9.42 -31.97
C ILE A 37 15.23 8.48 -30.79
N THR A 38 14.40 8.60 -29.75
CA THR A 38 14.46 7.76 -28.54
C THR A 38 13.29 6.76 -28.47
N SER A 39 13.56 5.49 -28.20
CA SER A 39 12.58 4.45 -27.88
C SER A 39 12.58 4.15 -26.37
N ALA A 40 11.45 3.66 -25.85
CA ALA A 40 11.30 3.27 -24.45
C ALA A 40 10.72 1.86 -24.35
N THR A 41 11.29 1.03 -23.49
CA THR A 41 10.79 -0.31 -23.14
C THR A 41 10.59 -0.44 -21.64
N LYS A 42 9.71 -1.37 -21.24
CA LYS A 42 9.41 -1.70 -19.84
C LYS A 42 9.78 -3.15 -19.56
N ASP A 43 10.26 -3.43 -18.37
CA ASP A 43 10.33 -4.77 -17.80
C ASP A 43 9.69 -4.77 -16.40
N PRO A 44 8.58 -5.50 -16.17
CA PRO A 44 7.87 -6.35 -17.12
C PRO A 44 7.26 -5.58 -18.31
N SER A 45 7.24 -6.19 -19.49
CA SER A 45 6.71 -5.54 -20.71
C SER A 45 5.22 -5.22 -20.59
N GLU A 46 4.48 -6.07 -19.88
CA GLU A 46 3.04 -5.93 -19.61
C GLU A 46 2.75 -5.93 -18.10
N PRO A 47 1.66 -5.29 -17.65
CA PRO A 47 1.23 -5.33 -16.25
C PRO A 47 1.08 -6.76 -15.73
N ASN A 48 1.61 -7.04 -14.54
CA ASN A 48 1.62 -8.36 -13.91
C ASN A 48 0.62 -8.50 -12.73
N GLY A 49 -0.22 -7.49 -12.52
CA GLY A 49 -1.36 -7.51 -11.61
C GLY A 49 -2.71 -7.44 -12.35
N ASN A 50 -3.79 -7.31 -11.58
CA ASN A 50 -5.14 -7.13 -12.09
C ASN A 50 -5.36 -5.73 -12.68
N ASN A 51 -6.40 -5.54 -13.48
CA ASN A 51 -6.87 -4.23 -13.96
C ASN A 51 -5.80 -3.31 -14.60
N ASN A 52 -4.83 -3.90 -15.29
CA ASN A 52 -3.67 -3.22 -15.93
C ASN A 52 -2.69 -2.54 -14.93
N TRP A 53 -2.60 -3.06 -13.71
CA TRP A 53 -1.62 -2.62 -12.72
C TRP A 53 -0.37 -3.48 -12.75
N TYR A 54 0.78 -2.85 -12.52
CA TYR A 54 1.98 -3.55 -12.09
C TYR A 54 1.93 -3.74 -10.57
N VAL A 55 2.34 -4.92 -10.10
CA VAL A 55 2.48 -5.27 -8.67
C VAL A 55 3.93 -5.55 -8.28
N THR A 56 4.86 -5.24 -9.19
CA THR A 56 6.31 -5.27 -8.96
C THR A 56 6.94 -4.02 -9.56
N PRO A 57 8.16 -3.62 -9.13
CA PRO A 57 8.85 -2.49 -9.73
C PRO A 57 8.97 -2.63 -11.25
N VAL A 58 8.89 -1.51 -11.96
CA VAL A 58 9.01 -1.45 -13.42
C VAL A 58 10.35 -0.84 -13.79
N GLU A 59 11.19 -1.61 -14.48
CA GLU A 59 12.42 -1.12 -15.09
C GLU A 59 12.12 -0.49 -16.45
N ILE A 60 12.59 0.74 -16.66
CA ILE A 60 12.46 1.48 -17.91
C ILE A 60 13.82 1.58 -18.57
N THR A 61 13.91 1.16 -19.83
CA THR A 61 15.11 1.37 -20.66
C THR A 61 14.79 2.35 -21.78
N LEU A 62 15.60 3.40 -21.91
CA LEU A 62 15.53 4.39 -22.97
C LEU A 62 16.74 4.21 -23.89
N GLU A 63 16.51 4.01 -25.19
CA GLU A 63 17.56 3.88 -26.20
C GLU A 63 17.41 4.97 -27.26
N SER A 64 18.49 5.67 -27.60
CA SER A 64 18.43 6.80 -28.53
C SER A 64 19.43 6.66 -29.67
N THR A 65 19.03 7.12 -30.86
CA THR A 65 19.85 7.12 -32.07
C THR A 65 19.76 8.47 -32.76
N ASP A 66 20.86 8.86 -33.39
CA ASP A 66 20.94 10.06 -34.24
C ASP A 66 21.97 9.80 -35.35
N LEU A 67 21.61 10.09 -36.61
CA LEU A 67 22.42 9.71 -37.76
C LEU A 67 23.47 10.77 -38.13
N GLY A 68 23.23 12.04 -37.83
CA GLY A 68 24.08 13.14 -38.24
C GLY A 68 25.21 13.39 -37.24
N SER A 69 24.87 14.02 -36.12
CA SER A 69 25.82 14.49 -35.12
C SER A 69 25.97 13.57 -33.92
N GLY A 70 25.11 12.55 -33.81
CA GLY A 70 25.10 11.58 -32.73
C GLY A 70 24.46 12.12 -31.45
N VAL A 71 23.96 11.22 -30.60
CA VAL A 71 23.26 11.60 -29.37
C VAL A 71 24.23 12.18 -28.35
N LYS A 72 24.00 13.41 -27.89
CA LYS A 72 24.79 14.05 -26.82
C LYS A 72 24.27 13.67 -25.45
N GLU A 73 22.96 13.66 -25.24
CA GLU A 73 22.34 13.40 -23.94
C GLU A 73 20.92 12.84 -24.08
N ILE A 74 20.53 11.98 -23.14
CA ILE A 74 19.14 11.59 -22.90
C ILE A 74 18.68 12.30 -21.62
N ASN A 75 17.54 12.98 -21.71
CA ASN A 75 16.87 13.63 -20.60
C ASN A 75 15.58 12.88 -20.27
N TYR A 76 15.36 12.59 -18.99
CA TYR A 76 14.11 11.97 -18.54
C TYR A 76 13.67 12.50 -17.17
N LYS A 77 12.39 12.41 -16.86
CA LYS A 77 11.88 12.59 -15.50
C LYS A 77 10.68 11.70 -15.23
N ILE A 78 10.49 11.38 -13.95
CA ILE A 78 9.39 10.56 -13.46
C ILE A 78 8.44 11.49 -12.69
N ASP A 79 7.19 11.55 -13.10
CA ASP A 79 6.14 12.36 -12.51
C ASP A 79 6.52 13.84 -12.37
N SER A 80 6.46 14.35 -11.13
CA SER A 80 6.80 15.73 -10.77
C SER A 80 8.26 15.90 -10.35
N LEU A 81 9.09 14.85 -10.43
CA LEU A 81 10.50 14.92 -10.07
C LEU A 81 11.31 15.76 -11.07
N ALA A 82 12.51 16.16 -10.65
CA ALA A 82 13.44 16.92 -11.48
C ALA A 82 13.96 16.09 -12.66
N TRP A 83 14.20 16.78 -13.79
CA TRP A 83 14.87 16.20 -14.95
C TRP A 83 16.23 15.60 -14.58
N GLN A 84 16.40 14.33 -14.93
CA GLN A 84 17.66 13.61 -14.95
C GLN A 84 18.24 13.71 -16.36
N LYS A 85 19.56 13.82 -16.42
CA LYS A 85 20.31 13.95 -17.67
C LYS A 85 21.44 12.93 -17.68
N VAL A 86 21.53 12.18 -18.77
CA VAL A 86 22.58 11.19 -19.00
C VAL A 86 23.35 11.61 -20.23
N ASP A 87 24.63 11.94 -20.05
CA ASP A 87 25.51 12.42 -21.12
C ASP A 87 26.22 11.26 -21.82
N PHE A 88 26.37 11.34 -23.15
CA PHE A 88 27.07 10.37 -23.97
C PHE A 88 28.25 11.01 -24.72
N SER A 89 29.41 10.37 -24.62
CA SER A 89 30.61 10.71 -25.40
C SER A 89 30.79 9.74 -26.57
N ASN A 90 31.32 10.21 -27.70
CA ASN A 90 31.76 9.40 -28.85
C ASN A 90 30.66 8.67 -29.65
N SER A 91 29.41 9.13 -29.51
CA SER A 91 28.23 8.70 -30.27
C SER A 91 28.12 9.25 -31.70
N LEU A 92 29.11 10.02 -32.16
CA LEU A 92 29.11 10.61 -33.51
C LEU A 92 29.08 9.50 -34.56
N ASN A 93 28.26 9.67 -35.59
CA ASN A 93 28.28 8.78 -36.74
C ASN A 93 29.53 9.01 -37.59
N LEU A 94 30.35 7.97 -37.71
CA LEU A 94 31.58 7.93 -38.48
C LEU A 94 31.42 7.25 -39.86
N ALA A 95 30.23 6.71 -40.15
CA ALA A 95 29.95 6.13 -41.46
C ALA A 95 29.90 7.25 -42.51
N PRO A 96 30.64 7.14 -43.62
CA PRO A 96 30.58 8.13 -44.68
C PRO A 96 29.26 8.00 -45.43
N ASN A 97 28.67 9.13 -45.85
CA ASN A 97 27.45 9.18 -46.65
C ASN A 97 26.36 8.20 -46.15
N PRO A 98 25.95 8.29 -44.87
CA PRO A 98 25.24 7.20 -44.16
C PRO A 98 23.82 6.91 -44.69
N SER A 99 23.18 7.88 -45.33
CA SER A 99 21.92 7.73 -46.08
C SER A 99 22.11 7.93 -47.59
N PHE A 100 23.33 7.78 -48.09
CA PHE A 100 23.62 7.69 -49.53
C PHE A 100 23.21 8.91 -50.38
N GLU A 101 23.00 10.07 -49.76
CA GLU A 101 22.53 11.28 -50.42
C GLU A 101 23.50 11.85 -51.45
N PHE A 102 24.80 11.65 -51.26
CA PHE A 102 25.80 12.16 -52.19
C PHE A 102 26.11 11.14 -53.28
N SER A 103 25.84 11.50 -54.53
CA SER A 103 26.23 10.70 -55.71
C SER A 103 27.65 11.02 -56.18
N ASP A 104 28.24 10.09 -56.91
CA ASP A 104 29.46 10.29 -57.70
C ASP A 104 29.34 9.60 -59.08
N GLU A 105 30.38 9.69 -59.91
CA GLU A 105 30.40 9.05 -61.24
C GLU A 105 31.03 7.64 -61.20
N ASN A 106 30.88 6.89 -60.10
CA ASN A 106 31.42 5.54 -59.94
C ASN A 106 30.34 4.46 -60.09
N PRO A 107 30.11 3.93 -61.31
CA PRO A 107 29.18 2.83 -61.52
C PRO A 107 29.65 1.55 -60.80
N PRO A 108 28.74 0.61 -60.46
CA PRO A 108 27.32 0.59 -60.84
C PRO A 108 26.38 1.36 -59.89
N ILE A 109 26.85 1.73 -58.69
CA ILE A 109 26.01 2.31 -57.62
C ILE A 109 25.90 3.85 -57.69
N ASN A 110 26.92 4.55 -58.23
CA ASN A 110 26.98 6.03 -58.31
C ASN A 110 26.73 6.72 -56.96
N THR A 111 27.33 6.19 -55.90
CA THR A 111 27.15 6.69 -54.52
C THR A 111 28.51 6.97 -53.93
N LYS A 112 28.74 8.23 -53.55
CA LYS A 112 30.01 8.70 -53.03
C LYS A 112 30.42 7.91 -51.78
N ASP A 113 31.70 7.56 -51.70
CA ASP A 113 32.38 6.87 -50.60
C ASP A 113 32.01 5.39 -50.40
N TRP A 114 31.07 4.87 -51.19
CA TRP A 114 30.64 3.46 -51.15
C TRP A 114 30.93 2.75 -52.47
N VAL A 115 31.48 1.55 -52.38
CA VAL A 115 31.88 0.71 -53.52
C VAL A 115 31.21 -0.65 -53.44
N VAL A 116 31.06 -1.31 -54.58
CA VAL A 116 30.51 -2.67 -54.66
C VAL A 116 31.59 -3.71 -54.31
N GLY A 117 31.22 -4.76 -53.57
CA GLY A 117 32.12 -5.83 -53.17
C GLY A 117 32.41 -6.84 -54.29
N THR A 118 31.37 -7.21 -55.04
CA THR A 118 31.47 -8.16 -56.17
C THR A 118 30.63 -7.66 -57.34
N ILE A 119 31.19 -7.71 -58.56
CA ILE A 119 30.46 -7.41 -59.80
C ILE A 119 30.41 -8.69 -60.63
N ASP A 120 29.22 -9.21 -60.87
CA ASP A 120 28.97 -10.31 -61.77
C ASP A 120 27.59 -10.17 -62.45
N GLU A 121 27.23 -11.13 -63.31
CA GLU A 121 25.98 -11.10 -64.08
C GLU A 121 24.72 -11.36 -63.25
N PHE A 122 24.87 -11.76 -61.97
CA PHE A 122 23.77 -12.18 -61.12
C PHE A 122 23.26 -11.08 -60.19
N VAL A 123 23.91 -9.91 -60.15
CA VAL A 123 23.57 -8.82 -59.25
C VAL A 123 23.41 -7.48 -59.95
N ASN A 124 22.44 -6.68 -59.50
CA ASN A 124 22.30 -5.28 -59.87
C ASN A 124 22.32 -4.39 -58.62
N TYR A 125 23.13 -3.34 -58.66
CA TYR A 125 23.27 -2.34 -57.58
C TYR A 125 22.75 -0.99 -58.08
N THR A 126 21.87 -0.35 -57.33
CA THR A 126 21.34 0.97 -57.71
C THR A 126 21.12 1.85 -56.49
N ARG A 127 21.55 3.12 -56.56
CA ARG A 127 21.05 4.17 -55.67
C ARG A 127 19.57 4.40 -55.96
N ASP A 128 18.72 4.27 -54.94
CA ASP A 128 17.27 4.27 -55.06
C ASP A 128 16.67 5.43 -54.24
N ALA A 129 16.01 6.36 -54.92
CA ALA A 129 15.30 7.48 -54.28
C ALA A 129 13.78 7.24 -54.17
N SER A 130 13.30 6.08 -54.65
CA SER A 130 11.88 5.71 -54.60
C SER A 130 11.50 4.89 -53.37
N GLU A 131 12.48 4.23 -52.75
CA GLU A 131 12.34 3.45 -51.52
C GLU A 131 13.54 3.77 -50.61
N TYR A 132 13.28 4.40 -49.47
CA TYR A 132 14.26 4.81 -48.45
C TYR A 132 13.61 4.73 -47.08
N LYS A 133 14.39 4.74 -46.01
CA LYS A 133 13.88 4.58 -44.64
C LYS A 133 13.16 5.86 -44.21
N PRO A 134 11.84 5.82 -43.91
CA PRO A 134 11.15 7.00 -43.41
C PRO A 134 11.76 7.50 -42.11
N GLY A 135 11.96 8.82 -41.99
CA GLY A 135 12.60 9.47 -40.85
C GLY A 135 14.07 9.82 -41.07
N PHE A 136 14.68 9.38 -42.17
CA PHE A 136 16.00 9.82 -42.63
C PHE A 136 15.89 10.52 -43.99
N GLU A 137 17.04 10.74 -44.62
CA GLU A 137 17.15 11.40 -45.92
C GLU A 137 16.59 10.50 -47.05
N THR A 138 16.43 11.05 -48.25
CA THR A 138 15.55 10.51 -49.31
C THR A 138 16.14 9.42 -50.21
N THR A 139 17.25 8.80 -49.82
CA THR A 139 17.98 7.84 -50.65
C THR A 139 18.34 6.58 -49.89
N SER A 140 18.28 5.44 -50.56
CA SER A 140 18.88 4.19 -50.11
C SER A 140 19.75 3.55 -51.19
N VAL A 141 20.39 2.44 -50.86
CA VAL A 141 21.02 1.55 -51.85
C VAL A 141 20.23 0.26 -51.96
N LYS A 142 19.86 -0.08 -53.20
CA LYS A 142 19.19 -1.32 -53.55
C LYS A 142 20.18 -2.32 -54.16
N ILE A 143 20.12 -3.56 -53.68
CA ILE A 143 20.85 -4.70 -54.22
C ILE A 143 19.84 -5.78 -54.62
N THR A 144 19.78 -6.13 -55.90
CA THR A 144 18.93 -7.22 -56.42
C THR A 144 19.83 -8.35 -56.92
N SER A 145 19.74 -9.51 -56.27
CA SER A 145 20.54 -10.70 -56.56
C SER A 145 19.67 -11.83 -57.11
N THR A 146 20.17 -12.50 -58.14
CA THR A 146 19.66 -13.77 -58.69
C THR A 146 20.64 -14.93 -58.50
N GLY A 147 21.81 -14.68 -57.89
CA GLY A 147 22.86 -15.65 -57.62
C GLY A 147 22.84 -16.15 -56.17
N SER A 148 23.67 -17.15 -55.86
CA SER A 148 23.82 -17.70 -54.51
C SER A 148 25.03 -17.18 -53.73
N SER A 149 25.88 -16.37 -54.37
CA SER A 149 27.06 -15.72 -53.79
C SER A 149 26.70 -14.54 -52.88
N TRP A 150 27.68 -14.07 -52.11
CA TRP A 150 27.60 -12.84 -51.32
C TRP A 150 27.74 -11.62 -52.23
N HIS A 151 26.73 -10.77 -52.23
CA HIS A 151 26.67 -9.51 -52.97
C HIS A 151 26.50 -8.35 -52.01
N SER A 152 27.38 -7.37 -52.10
CA SER A 152 27.54 -6.35 -51.06
C SER A 152 28.00 -5.01 -51.59
N ILE A 153 27.83 -4.00 -50.74
CA ILE A 153 28.49 -2.70 -50.83
C ILE A 153 29.34 -2.49 -49.57
N ASN A 154 30.40 -1.70 -49.66
CA ASN A 154 31.25 -1.35 -48.53
C ASN A 154 31.88 0.02 -48.71
N HIS A 155 32.55 0.52 -47.67
CA HIS A 155 33.27 1.80 -47.71
C HIS A 155 34.73 1.61 -47.25
N ALA A 156 35.38 0.54 -47.70
CA ALA A 156 36.73 0.16 -47.25
C ALA A 156 37.81 1.20 -47.54
N ASP A 157 37.60 2.11 -48.51
CA ASP A 157 38.56 3.16 -48.86
C ASP A 157 38.48 4.40 -47.95
N THR A 158 37.30 4.68 -47.39
CA THR A 158 36.97 5.86 -46.58
C THR A 158 36.68 5.53 -45.11
N PHE A 159 36.93 4.28 -44.71
CA PHE A 159 36.75 3.68 -43.39
C PHE A 159 36.74 4.66 -42.19
N ALA A 160 35.87 4.40 -41.22
CA ALA A 160 35.74 5.17 -39.99
C ALA A 160 37.00 5.04 -39.12
N VAL A 161 37.50 6.16 -38.60
CA VAL A 161 38.68 6.15 -37.72
C VAL A 161 38.35 5.44 -36.40
N ALA A 162 39.19 4.48 -36.02
CA ALA A 162 39.02 3.67 -34.84
C ALA A 162 40.36 3.38 -34.18
N THR A 163 40.36 3.28 -32.85
CA THR A 163 41.54 2.94 -32.06
C THR A 163 41.60 1.44 -31.77
N PRO A 164 42.79 0.83 -31.70
CA PRO A 164 42.92 -0.56 -31.27
C PRO A 164 42.27 -0.78 -29.90
N TYR A 165 41.52 -1.88 -29.78
CA TYR A 165 40.84 -2.34 -28.57
C TYR A 165 39.70 -1.46 -28.05
N SER A 166 39.22 -0.46 -28.81
CA SER A 166 38.02 0.29 -28.43
C SER A 166 36.75 -0.54 -28.61
N ASN A 167 35.80 -0.32 -27.71
CA ASN A 167 34.41 -0.78 -27.88
C ASN A 167 33.70 0.18 -28.83
N MET A 168 33.02 -0.38 -29.83
CA MET A 168 32.29 0.36 -30.85
C MET A 168 30.94 -0.29 -31.12
N ASN A 169 30.03 0.47 -31.74
CA ASN A 169 28.79 -0.02 -32.28
C ASN A 169 28.70 0.28 -33.78
N ALA A 170 28.04 -0.61 -34.51
CA ALA A 170 27.58 -0.36 -35.86
C ALA A 170 26.11 -0.76 -35.99
N TYR A 171 25.35 -0.02 -36.79
CA TYR A 171 24.02 -0.43 -37.23
C TYR A 171 23.73 -0.01 -38.66
N ALA A 172 22.76 -0.67 -39.29
CA ALA A 172 22.18 -0.26 -40.57
C ALA A 172 20.70 -0.62 -40.58
N TRP A 173 19.89 0.19 -41.26
CA TRP A 173 18.51 -0.19 -41.57
C TRP A 173 18.51 -1.00 -42.86
N ILE A 174 17.86 -2.17 -42.83
CA ILE A 174 17.75 -3.07 -43.97
C ILE A 174 16.27 -3.43 -44.18
N LYS A 175 15.79 -3.28 -45.41
CA LYS A 175 14.50 -3.80 -45.88
C LYS A 175 14.77 -4.95 -46.84
N THR A 176 14.00 -6.03 -46.76
CA THR A 176 14.19 -7.22 -47.60
C THR A 176 12.95 -7.55 -48.40
N GLY A 177 13.13 -8.02 -49.64
CA GLY A 177 12.08 -8.50 -50.53
C GLY A 177 12.46 -9.86 -51.10
N GLY A 178 11.83 -10.93 -50.58
CA GLY A 178 12.01 -12.29 -51.08
C GLY A 178 13.43 -12.84 -50.97
N VAL A 179 14.18 -12.49 -49.92
CA VAL A 179 15.55 -12.98 -49.71
C VAL A 179 15.55 -14.47 -49.34
N ALA A 180 16.12 -15.31 -50.19
CA ALA A 180 16.18 -16.76 -49.98
C ALA A 180 17.33 -17.20 -49.05
N GLY A 181 18.41 -16.43 -49.00
CA GLY A 181 19.52 -16.62 -48.06
C GLY A 181 19.43 -15.65 -46.88
N SER A 182 20.50 -14.92 -46.59
CA SER A 182 20.56 -13.96 -45.47
C SER A 182 21.04 -12.57 -45.92
N ALA A 183 20.37 -11.53 -45.42
CA ALA A 183 20.77 -10.13 -45.53
C ALA A 183 21.31 -9.61 -44.19
N TYR A 184 22.51 -9.03 -44.19
CA TYR A 184 23.18 -8.56 -42.98
C TYR A 184 24.38 -7.66 -43.33
N PHE A 185 25.12 -7.21 -42.32
CA PHE A 185 26.41 -6.57 -42.53
C PHE A 185 27.54 -7.20 -41.73
N LYS A 186 28.76 -7.02 -42.23
CA LYS A 186 30.02 -7.42 -41.61
C LYS A 186 30.83 -6.18 -41.27
N VAL A 187 31.54 -6.21 -40.16
CA VAL A 187 32.47 -5.17 -39.75
C VAL A 187 33.90 -5.69 -39.91
N TYR A 188 34.76 -4.88 -40.52
CA TYR A 188 36.17 -5.19 -40.68
C TYR A 188 37.05 -4.10 -40.06
N ALA A 189 38.16 -4.50 -39.45
CA ALA A 189 39.25 -3.61 -39.08
C ALA A 189 40.21 -3.43 -40.25
N VAL A 190 40.68 -2.20 -40.42
CA VAL A 190 41.82 -1.84 -41.25
C VAL A 190 43.00 -1.58 -40.33
N SER A 191 44.05 -2.40 -40.44
CA SER A 191 45.32 -2.20 -39.75
C SER A 191 46.40 -1.80 -40.73
N GLN A 192 47.42 -1.07 -40.26
CA GLN A 192 48.52 -0.62 -41.09
C GLN A 192 49.86 -0.99 -40.46
N ASP A 193 50.76 -1.57 -41.24
CA ASP A 193 52.12 -1.86 -40.79
C ASP A 193 53.04 -0.63 -40.89
N LEU A 194 54.28 -0.74 -40.40
CA LEU A 194 55.27 0.34 -40.40
C LEU A 194 55.70 0.79 -41.81
N LEU A 195 55.39 0.01 -42.85
CA LEU A 195 55.69 0.32 -44.25
C LEU A 195 54.47 0.92 -44.97
N GLY A 196 53.35 1.09 -44.27
CA GLY A 196 52.13 1.67 -44.79
C GLY A 196 51.18 0.66 -45.46
N VAL A 197 51.50 -0.64 -45.43
CA VAL A 197 50.67 -1.70 -46.04
C VAL A 197 49.43 -1.93 -45.17
N LYS A 198 48.25 -1.86 -45.78
CA LYS A 198 46.96 -2.09 -45.11
C LYS A 198 46.61 -3.58 -45.10
N THR A 199 46.17 -4.08 -43.94
CA THR A 199 45.61 -5.42 -43.78
C THR A 199 44.19 -5.33 -43.23
N VAL A 200 43.26 -6.04 -43.86
CA VAL A 200 41.85 -6.10 -43.47
C VAL A 200 41.59 -7.35 -42.63
N THR A 201 40.86 -7.22 -41.52
CA THR A 201 40.54 -8.35 -40.62
C THR A 201 39.07 -8.28 -40.20
N PRO A 202 38.28 -9.36 -40.35
CA PRO A 202 36.89 -9.37 -39.91
C PRO A 202 36.80 -9.27 -38.39
N LEU A 203 35.85 -8.45 -37.89
CA LEU A 203 35.62 -8.24 -36.47
C LEU A 203 34.31 -8.84 -35.99
N ALA A 204 33.21 -8.53 -36.68
CA ALA A 204 31.87 -8.87 -36.22
C ALA A 204 30.88 -8.94 -37.40
N THR A 205 29.72 -9.55 -37.13
CA THR A 205 28.62 -9.66 -38.07
C THR A 205 27.33 -9.30 -37.35
N SER A 206 26.43 -8.55 -38.01
CA SER A 206 25.11 -8.25 -37.46
C SER A 206 24.22 -9.49 -37.39
N SER A 207 23.04 -9.35 -36.76
CA SER A 207 21.94 -10.28 -36.99
C SER A 207 21.53 -10.30 -38.46
N THR A 208 20.93 -11.41 -38.89
CA THR A 208 20.54 -11.68 -40.27
C THR A 208 19.03 -11.55 -40.48
N LEU A 209 18.62 -11.04 -41.65
CA LEU A 209 17.23 -11.01 -42.11
C LEU A 209 17.06 -11.95 -43.31
N SER A 210 15.92 -12.62 -43.41
CA SER A 210 15.55 -13.46 -44.55
C SER A 210 14.08 -13.23 -44.94
N GLY A 211 13.69 -13.65 -46.14
CA GLY A 211 12.35 -13.43 -46.68
C GLY A 211 12.05 -11.97 -46.96
N THR A 212 10.83 -11.53 -46.62
CA THR A 212 10.35 -10.16 -46.82
C THR A 212 10.11 -9.51 -45.47
N ASN A 213 10.86 -8.45 -45.17
CA ASN A 213 10.74 -7.66 -43.95
C ASN A 213 10.65 -6.19 -44.36
N ASP A 214 9.83 -5.42 -43.64
CA ASP A 214 9.93 -3.97 -43.73
C ASP A 214 11.25 -3.49 -43.08
N TRP A 215 11.55 -2.21 -43.23
CA TRP A 215 12.75 -1.59 -42.69
C TRP A 215 13.00 -1.99 -41.23
N THR A 216 14.08 -2.76 -41.02
CA THR A 216 14.48 -3.30 -39.73
C THR A 216 15.91 -2.88 -39.44
N GLN A 217 16.17 -2.34 -38.25
CA GLN A 217 17.53 -2.02 -37.83
C GLN A 217 18.24 -3.31 -37.40
N VAL A 218 19.38 -3.60 -38.01
CA VAL A 218 20.33 -4.60 -37.53
C VAL A 218 21.51 -3.87 -36.90
N SER A 219 22.01 -4.36 -35.77
CA SER A 219 23.08 -3.71 -34.99
C SER A 219 24.04 -4.73 -34.40
N VAL A 220 25.30 -4.32 -34.17
CA VAL A 220 26.31 -5.14 -33.51
C VAL A 220 27.26 -4.28 -32.68
N ASN A 221 27.49 -4.70 -31.43
CA ASN A 221 28.57 -4.19 -30.60
C ASN A 221 29.83 -5.02 -30.87
N PHE A 222 30.98 -4.37 -31.02
CA PHE A 222 32.22 -5.06 -31.31
C PHE A 222 33.43 -4.38 -30.66
N VAL A 223 34.52 -5.12 -30.55
CA VAL A 223 35.83 -4.63 -30.10
C VAL A 223 36.76 -4.62 -31.30
N VAL A 224 37.52 -3.53 -31.49
CA VAL A 224 38.58 -3.45 -32.51
C VAL A 224 39.78 -4.29 -32.07
N SER A 225 39.64 -5.61 -32.11
CA SER A 225 40.57 -6.60 -31.53
C SER A 225 41.89 -6.76 -32.30
N VAL A 226 42.23 -5.81 -33.17
CA VAL A 226 43.38 -5.86 -34.08
C VAL A 226 44.43 -4.82 -33.65
N PRO A 227 45.68 -5.25 -33.36
CA PRO A 227 46.78 -4.33 -33.10
C PRO A 227 47.03 -3.41 -34.30
N ASN A 228 47.39 -2.15 -34.06
CA ASN A 228 47.66 -1.16 -35.12
C ASN A 228 46.48 -0.92 -36.07
N ALA A 229 45.24 -1.21 -35.64
CA ALA A 229 44.05 -0.74 -36.33
C ALA A 229 44.07 0.79 -36.44
N ILE A 230 43.79 1.28 -37.65
CA ILE A 230 43.63 2.70 -37.97
C ILE A 230 42.17 3.06 -38.25
N GLY A 231 41.31 2.05 -38.42
CA GLY A 231 39.89 2.26 -38.61
C GLY A 231 39.10 0.99 -38.87
N VAL A 232 37.80 1.16 -39.11
CA VAL A 232 36.85 0.10 -39.38
C VAL A 232 35.91 0.48 -40.53
N TYR A 233 35.42 -0.49 -41.26
CA TYR A 233 34.37 -0.28 -42.24
C TYR A 233 33.31 -1.36 -42.18
N ILE A 234 32.13 -1.04 -42.70
CA ILE A 234 31.02 -1.97 -42.84
C ILE A 234 30.93 -2.44 -44.29
N GLU A 235 30.65 -3.72 -44.46
CA GLU A 235 30.22 -4.35 -45.71
C GLU A 235 28.79 -4.86 -45.54
N ILE A 236 27.83 -4.30 -46.27
CA ILE A 236 26.39 -4.60 -46.18
C ILE A 236 25.96 -5.35 -47.44
N GLY A 237 25.24 -6.45 -47.30
CA GLY A 237 24.87 -7.27 -48.44
C GLY A 237 23.88 -8.39 -48.13
N LEU A 238 23.71 -9.27 -49.12
CA LEU A 238 22.98 -10.52 -48.99
C LEU A 238 23.75 -11.69 -49.60
N ASP A 239 23.57 -12.89 -49.05
CA ASP A 239 23.78 -14.14 -49.76
C ASP A 239 22.45 -14.71 -50.27
N GLY A 240 22.48 -15.36 -51.42
CA GLY A 240 21.29 -15.89 -52.06
C GLY A 240 20.55 -14.89 -52.95
N THR A 241 19.40 -15.33 -53.45
CA THR A 241 18.54 -14.54 -54.34
C THR A 241 17.62 -13.63 -53.52
N GLY A 242 17.18 -12.52 -54.11
CA GLY A 242 16.26 -11.58 -53.48
C GLY A 242 16.65 -10.13 -53.71
N THR A 243 15.97 -9.21 -53.03
CA THR A 243 16.29 -7.78 -53.04
C THR A 243 16.45 -7.26 -51.62
N ILE A 244 17.44 -6.41 -51.40
CA ILE A 244 17.55 -5.61 -50.18
C ILE A 244 17.65 -4.13 -50.52
N TRP A 245 17.17 -3.30 -49.59
CA TRP A 245 17.47 -1.89 -49.52
C TRP A 245 18.19 -1.62 -48.20
N THR A 246 19.24 -0.81 -48.22
CA THR A 246 19.94 -0.38 -47.01
C THR A 246 20.03 1.14 -46.94
N ASP A 247 19.90 1.68 -45.73
CA ASP A 247 19.85 3.11 -45.43
C ASP A 247 20.31 3.34 -43.97
N ALA A 248 20.61 4.60 -43.63
CA ALA A 248 20.91 5.09 -42.30
C ALA A 248 21.96 4.25 -41.58
N VAL A 249 23.13 4.10 -42.21
CA VAL A 249 24.28 3.37 -41.69
C VAL A 249 24.97 4.18 -40.60
N ASN A 250 25.33 3.53 -39.50
CA ASN A 250 26.07 4.14 -38.41
C ASN A 250 27.28 3.32 -38.01
N ILE A 251 28.38 4.02 -37.72
CA ILE A 251 29.53 3.51 -36.96
C ILE A 251 29.83 4.53 -35.87
N SER A 252 29.89 4.11 -34.61
CA SER A 252 30.23 5.01 -33.50
C SER A 252 31.32 4.43 -32.60
N ASN A 253 32.09 5.33 -31.98
CA ASN A 253 33.14 5.00 -31.02
C ASN A 253 32.59 4.80 -29.59
N SER A 254 31.34 4.36 -29.49
CA SER A 254 30.64 4.04 -28.26
C SER A 254 29.65 2.91 -28.49
N LEU A 255 29.11 2.35 -27.41
CA LEU A 255 27.88 1.57 -27.49
C LEU A 255 26.71 2.51 -27.83
N ASN A 256 25.58 1.92 -28.23
CA ASN A 256 24.35 2.67 -28.44
C ASN A 256 23.97 3.47 -27.18
N PRO A 257 23.68 4.78 -27.30
CA PRO A 257 23.22 5.62 -26.20
C PRO A 257 21.97 5.04 -25.53
N SER A 258 22.11 4.57 -24.29
CA SER A 258 21.04 3.94 -23.52
C SER A 258 21.15 4.28 -22.05
N THR A 259 20.00 4.37 -21.36
CA THR A 259 19.93 4.49 -19.91
C THR A 259 18.76 3.68 -19.35
N THR A 260 18.96 3.11 -18.17
CA THR A 260 17.97 2.29 -17.48
C THR A 260 17.73 2.82 -16.07
N PHE A 261 16.48 2.80 -15.61
CA PHE A 261 16.10 3.17 -14.26
C PHE A 261 14.84 2.43 -13.80
N THR A 262 14.67 2.26 -12.49
CA THR A 262 13.54 1.53 -11.90
C THR A 262 12.55 2.50 -11.25
N VAL A 263 11.25 2.27 -11.47
CA VAL A 263 10.15 2.92 -10.75
C VAL A 263 9.55 1.90 -9.79
N SER A 264 9.60 2.18 -8.49
CA SER A 264 9.21 1.24 -7.42
C SER A 264 8.29 1.85 -6.36
N SER A 265 7.84 3.08 -6.55
CA SER A 265 6.87 3.73 -5.65
C SER A 265 5.47 3.54 -6.21
N ASP A 266 4.48 3.33 -5.36
CA ASP A 266 3.10 3.16 -5.83
C ASP A 266 2.50 4.48 -6.33
N SER A 267 1.68 4.40 -7.37
CA SER A 267 0.95 5.53 -7.97
C SER A 267 -0.17 5.03 -8.88
N GLU A 268 -1.33 5.70 -8.81
CA GLU A 268 -2.45 5.51 -9.73
C GLU A 268 -2.07 5.72 -11.20
N LEU A 269 -1.07 6.58 -11.44
CA LEU A 269 -0.54 6.84 -12.76
C LEU A 269 0.86 7.44 -12.65
N HIS A 270 1.87 6.67 -13.05
CA HIS A 270 3.18 7.21 -13.38
C HIS A 270 3.20 7.82 -14.77
N THR A 271 3.91 8.92 -14.91
CA THR A 271 4.21 9.59 -16.17
C THR A 271 5.72 9.77 -16.31
N VAL A 272 6.33 9.07 -17.26
CA VAL A 272 7.73 9.23 -17.64
C VAL A 272 7.78 10.13 -18.88
N LEU A 273 8.42 11.29 -18.74
CA LEU A 273 8.71 12.19 -19.85
C LEU A 273 10.17 12.06 -20.25
N TYR A 274 10.45 11.95 -21.53
CA TYR A 274 11.82 11.79 -22.04
C TYR A 274 12.04 12.42 -23.41
N TYR A 275 13.27 12.83 -23.69
CA TYR A 275 13.74 13.31 -24.99
C TYR A 275 15.27 13.24 -25.03
N ALA A 276 15.84 13.22 -26.24
CA ALA A 276 17.28 13.33 -26.43
C ALA A 276 17.70 14.64 -27.13
N VAL A 277 18.97 15.00 -26.95
CA VAL A 277 19.62 16.12 -27.63
C VAL A 277 20.86 15.59 -28.33
N ASP A 278 21.10 16.02 -29.57
CA ASP A 278 22.29 15.65 -30.34
C ASP A 278 23.49 16.58 -30.06
N ARG A 279 24.59 16.41 -30.80
CA ARG A 279 25.78 17.27 -30.67
C ARG A 279 25.65 18.60 -31.43
N ALA A 280 24.75 18.70 -32.41
CA ALA A 280 24.44 19.94 -33.12
C ALA A 280 23.51 20.88 -32.33
N GLY A 281 22.89 20.38 -31.25
CA GLY A 281 21.93 21.09 -30.42
C GLY A 281 20.47 20.90 -30.81
N ASN A 282 20.15 19.97 -31.73
CA ASN A 282 18.77 19.63 -32.05
C ASN A 282 18.16 18.82 -30.90
N ILE A 283 16.92 19.16 -30.55
CA ILE A 283 16.20 18.61 -29.40
C ILE A 283 15.01 17.82 -29.92
N GLU A 284 14.93 16.55 -29.51
CA GLU A 284 13.78 15.69 -29.79
C GLU A 284 12.51 16.24 -29.11
N ALA A 285 11.35 16.11 -29.77
CA ALA A 285 10.07 16.40 -29.12
C ALA A 285 9.87 15.47 -27.91
N THR A 286 9.45 16.04 -26.78
CA THR A 286 9.24 15.26 -25.55
C THR A 286 8.19 14.16 -25.74
N LYS A 287 8.59 12.92 -25.46
CA LYS A 287 7.75 11.72 -25.47
C LYS A 287 7.26 11.39 -24.07
N THR A 288 6.16 10.66 -24.02
CA THR A 288 5.47 10.29 -22.78
C THR A 288 5.23 8.78 -22.75
N LEU A 289 5.57 8.16 -21.63
CA LEU A 289 5.20 6.79 -21.27
C LEU A 289 4.41 6.82 -19.96
N THR A 290 3.30 6.08 -19.87
CA THR A 290 2.47 6.02 -18.67
C THR A 290 2.16 4.59 -18.26
N PHE A 291 2.05 4.33 -16.96
CA PHE A 291 1.62 3.05 -16.40
C PHE A 291 1.13 3.23 -14.96
N LYS A 292 0.44 2.23 -14.42
CA LYS A 292 -0.02 2.21 -13.02
C LYS A 292 0.80 1.21 -12.22
N LEU A 293 1.13 1.52 -10.97
CA LEU A 293 1.94 0.65 -10.11
C LEU A 293 1.35 0.66 -8.70
N ASP A 294 1.01 -0.51 -8.19
CA ASP A 294 0.61 -0.68 -6.80
C ASP A 294 1.11 -2.03 -6.27
N GLN A 295 2.12 -1.98 -5.41
CA GLN A 295 2.72 -3.13 -4.77
C GLN A 295 2.23 -3.30 -3.33
N THR A 296 1.50 -2.31 -2.79
CA THR A 296 1.11 -2.29 -1.39
C THR A 296 -0.22 -3.01 -1.22
N PRO A 297 -0.29 -4.12 -0.47
CA PRO A 297 -1.56 -4.76 -0.20
C PRO A 297 -2.49 -3.89 0.65
N PRO A 298 -3.82 -4.13 0.56
CA PRO A 298 -4.78 -3.40 1.36
C PRO A 298 -4.53 -3.60 2.86
N GLY A 299 -4.69 -2.54 3.65
CA GLY A 299 -4.22 -2.50 5.03
C GLY A 299 -4.99 -1.52 5.94
N ASN A 300 -4.31 -1.02 6.97
CA ASN A 300 -4.88 -0.11 7.97
C ASN A 300 -6.20 -0.61 8.61
N TRP A 301 -6.21 -1.89 8.99
CA TRP A 301 -7.31 -2.54 9.68
C TRP A 301 -7.64 -1.82 10.99
N ARG A 302 -8.86 -1.27 11.10
CA ARG A 302 -9.28 -0.46 12.24
C ARG A 302 -10.77 -0.54 12.47
N ASN A 303 -11.21 0.03 13.61
CA ASN A 303 -12.62 0.09 14.00
C ASN A 303 -13.26 -1.28 13.76
N SER A 304 -12.90 -2.26 14.58
CA SER A 304 -13.35 -3.63 14.38
C SER A 304 -14.20 -4.05 15.57
N GLY A 305 -15.11 -5.00 15.39
CA GLY A 305 -16.05 -5.41 16.44
C GLY A 305 -16.85 -6.65 16.11
N ALA A 306 -17.57 -7.12 17.11
CA ALA A 306 -18.59 -8.14 16.96
C ALA A 306 -19.87 -7.68 17.65
N VAL A 307 -21.01 -8.08 17.10
CA VAL A 307 -22.32 -7.78 17.68
C VAL A 307 -23.23 -8.99 17.62
N ARG A 308 -23.96 -9.22 18.70
CA ARG A 308 -24.99 -10.25 18.77
C ARG A 308 -26.22 -9.86 17.97
N GLY A 309 -26.85 -10.85 17.35
CA GLY A 309 -28.17 -10.66 16.76
C GLY A 309 -29.23 -10.38 17.82
N LEU A 310 -30.29 -9.64 17.48
CA LEU A 310 -31.46 -9.46 18.37
C LEU A 310 -32.19 -10.77 18.65
N PHE A 311 -32.12 -11.69 17.69
CA PHE A 311 -32.68 -13.03 17.75
C PHE A 311 -31.58 -14.05 17.47
N GLY A 312 -31.59 -15.13 18.23
CA GLY A 312 -30.62 -16.21 18.12
C GLY A 312 -29.95 -16.51 19.46
N SER A 313 -29.00 -17.43 19.41
CA SER A 313 -28.20 -17.82 20.56
C SER A 313 -27.13 -16.77 20.87
N ASP A 314 -26.57 -16.79 22.08
CA ASP A 314 -25.55 -15.83 22.50
C ASP A 314 -24.20 -15.99 21.77
N HIS A 315 -24.05 -17.09 21.02
CA HIS A 315 -22.97 -17.48 20.11
C HIS A 315 -23.26 -17.24 18.62
N GLU A 316 -24.30 -16.46 18.29
CA GLU A 316 -24.57 -15.99 16.93
C GLU A 316 -24.20 -14.50 16.77
N LEU A 317 -23.18 -14.21 15.95
CA LEU A 317 -22.59 -12.88 15.84
C LEU A 317 -22.44 -12.39 14.39
N TYR A 318 -22.54 -11.08 14.21
CA TYR A 318 -21.95 -10.36 13.07
C TYR A 318 -20.59 -9.81 13.48
N VAL A 319 -19.60 -9.91 12.62
CA VAL A 319 -18.23 -9.45 12.89
C VAL A 319 -17.81 -8.50 11.80
N TRP A 320 -17.14 -7.42 12.17
CA TRP A 320 -16.83 -6.34 11.23
C TRP A 320 -15.49 -5.68 11.48
N THR A 321 -14.96 -5.03 10.44
CA THR A 321 -13.75 -4.21 10.47
C THR A 321 -13.74 -3.20 9.32
N ASN A 322 -12.93 -2.15 9.40
CA ASN A 322 -12.62 -1.28 8.27
C ASN A 322 -11.22 -1.57 7.76
N ILE A 323 -11.02 -1.40 6.45
CA ILE A 323 -9.75 -1.56 5.75
C ILE A 323 -9.58 -0.41 4.75
N ASP A 324 -8.34 -0.03 4.46
CA ASP A 324 -7.99 0.96 3.44
C ASP A 324 -7.03 0.41 2.41
N ASP A 325 -7.10 0.98 1.21
CA ASP A 325 -6.03 0.91 0.23
C ASP A 325 -5.93 2.27 -0.47
N LEU A 326 -4.75 2.90 -0.43
CA LEU A 326 -4.60 4.30 -0.85
C LEU A 326 -4.24 4.47 -2.32
N THR A 327 -3.79 3.41 -3.00
CA THR A 327 -3.30 3.51 -4.37
C THR A 327 -4.31 2.95 -5.36
N SER A 328 -4.52 1.63 -5.39
CA SER A 328 -5.43 1.02 -6.36
C SER A 328 -6.87 0.98 -5.85
N GLY A 329 -7.08 1.08 -4.54
CA GLY A 329 -8.37 0.97 -3.88
C GLY A 329 -8.82 -0.48 -3.69
N ILE A 330 -9.88 -0.68 -2.93
CA ILE A 330 -10.38 -2.01 -2.57
C ILE A 330 -11.19 -2.63 -3.72
N SER A 331 -10.94 -3.91 -4.02
CA SER A 331 -11.73 -4.74 -4.93
C SER A 331 -12.98 -5.27 -4.21
N THR A 332 -13.89 -4.34 -3.88
CA THR A 332 -15.13 -4.67 -3.16
C THR A 332 -15.89 -5.77 -3.89
N LEU A 333 -16.58 -6.66 -3.16
CA LEU A 333 -17.23 -7.90 -3.62
C LEU A 333 -16.33 -9.14 -3.79
N THR A 334 -15.00 -9.00 -3.74
CA THR A 334 -14.07 -10.15 -3.69
C THR A 334 -13.70 -10.56 -2.26
N ASP A 335 -13.98 -9.66 -1.32
CA ASP A 335 -13.72 -9.83 0.10
C ASP A 335 -14.49 -11.02 0.68
N LYS A 336 -13.86 -11.70 1.63
CA LYS A 336 -14.36 -12.96 2.16
C LYS A 336 -13.85 -13.19 3.58
N PHE A 337 -14.43 -14.15 4.27
CA PHE A 337 -14.01 -14.50 5.62
C PHE A 337 -14.01 -16.00 5.88
N GLN A 338 -13.30 -16.40 6.93
CA GLN A 338 -13.36 -17.71 7.57
C GLN A 338 -13.44 -17.51 9.07
N TYR A 339 -13.78 -18.56 9.81
CA TYR A 339 -13.78 -18.51 11.27
C TYR A 339 -13.28 -19.82 11.87
N THR A 340 -13.10 -19.81 13.18
CA THR A 340 -12.79 -21.00 13.97
C THR A 340 -13.93 -21.28 14.94
N THR A 341 -14.11 -22.55 15.29
CA THR A 341 -14.98 -22.98 16.39
C THR A 341 -14.20 -23.92 17.30
N ASP A 342 -14.68 -24.11 18.53
CA ASP A 342 -14.00 -24.96 19.51
C ASP A 342 -13.95 -26.43 19.08
N ASP A 343 -14.92 -26.87 18.27
CA ASP A 343 -15.08 -28.24 17.82
C ASP A 343 -14.30 -28.57 16.54
N THR A 344 -13.60 -27.58 15.96
CA THR A 344 -12.93 -27.71 14.67
C THR A 344 -11.46 -27.29 14.75
N SER A 345 -10.61 -27.93 13.93
CA SER A 345 -9.19 -27.57 13.84
C SER A 345 -8.97 -26.59 12.69
N GLY A 346 -8.53 -25.38 12.99
CA GLY A 346 -8.15 -24.37 12.01
C GLY A 346 -9.33 -23.57 11.44
N PHE A 347 -9.04 -22.73 10.45
CA PHE A 347 -10.03 -21.87 9.80
C PHE A 347 -10.85 -22.63 8.76
N GLY A 348 -12.13 -22.27 8.64
CA GLY A 348 -13.05 -22.80 7.64
C GLY A 348 -14.43 -22.20 7.81
N ILE A 349 -15.43 -22.90 7.28
CA ILE A 349 -16.84 -22.55 7.42
C ILE A 349 -17.71 -23.79 7.54
N TYR A 350 -18.83 -23.68 8.25
CA TYR A 350 -19.94 -24.62 8.10
C TYR A 350 -20.70 -24.34 6.79
N THR A 351 -21.21 -25.40 6.13
CA THR A 351 -22.03 -25.22 4.91
C THR A 351 -23.26 -24.34 5.12
N ASN A 352 -23.76 -24.29 6.36
CA ASN A 352 -24.72 -23.28 6.80
C ASN A 352 -24.14 -22.54 7.99
N LEU A 353 -23.90 -21.23 7.82
CA LEU A 353 -23.26 -20.38 8.82
C LEU A 353 -24.04 -20.28 10.14
N LEU A 354 -25.31 -20.68 10.19
CA LEU A 354 -26.16 -20.64 11.39
C LEU A 354 -26.37 -22.00 12.06
N TYR A 355 -25.75 -23.07 11.55
CA TYR A 355 -25.97 -24.42 12.08
C TYR A 355 -24.68 -25.24 12.09
N CYS A 356 -24.10 -25.40 13.28
CA CYS A 356 -22.87 -26.17 13.49
C CYS A 356 -23.02 -27.70 13.36
N ASN A 357 -24.23 -28.22 13.17
CA ASN A 357 -24.45 -29.63 12.87
C ASN A 357 -24.27 -29.96 11.38
N THR A 358 -24.03 -28.96 10.53
CA THR A 358 -23.77 -29.17 9.11
C THR A 358 -22.29 -29.52 8.87
N PRO A 359 -21.89 -29.99 7.66
CA PRO A 359 -20.49 -30.31 7.41
C PRO A 359 -19.56 -29.09 7.57
N TRP A 360 -18.43 -29.29 8.22
CA TRP A 360 -17.32 -28.33 8.28
C TRP A 360 -16.44 -28.42 7.04
N LEU A 361 -16.22 -27.30 6.37
CA LEU A 361 -15.36 -27.17 5.20
C LEU A 361 -14.06 -26.46 5.60
N SER A 362 -13.04 -27.24 5.95
CA SER A 362 -11.73 -26.72 6.34
C SER A 362 -11.07 -25.91 5.22
N GLY A 363 -10.62 -24.69 5.52
CA GLY A 363 -9.96 -23.79 4.57
C GLY A 363 -10.87 -23.15 3.52
N HIS A 364 -12.18 -23.38 3.57
CA HIS A 364 -13.14 -22.75 2.67
C HIS A 364 -13.53 -21.35 3.16
N TRP A 365 -13.71 -20.44 2.21
CA TRP A 365 -14.11 -19.04 2.46
C TRP A 365 -15.61 -18.84 2.25
N ALA A 366 -16.23 -17.99 3.06
CA ALA A 366 -17.57 -17.47 2.85
C ALA A 366 -17.51 -16.00 2.41
N ALA A 367 -18.49 -15.59 1.60
CA ALA A 367 -18.64 -14.20 1.20
C ALA A 367 -19.04 -13.32 2.40
N LEU A 368 -18.59 -12.08 2.39
CA LEU A 368 -19.00 -11.04 3.32
C LEU A 368 -19.60 -9.84 2.56
N ILE A 369 -20.08 -8.85 3.30
CA ILE A 369 -20.59 -7.60 2.75
C ILE A 369 -19.50 -6.52 2.90
N SER A 370 -19.12 -5.86 1.80
CA SER A 370 -18.05 -4.84 1.78
C SER A 370 -18.45 -3.47 1.20
N PRO A 371 -19.32 -2.69 1.86
CA PRO A 371 -19.67 -1.35 1.42
C PRO A 371 -18.50 -0.35 1.51
N PRO A 372 -18.49 0.68 0.65
CA PRO A 372 -19.45 0.90 -0.45
C PRO A 372 -19.23 -0.14 -1.56
N PHE A 373 -20.31 -0.58 -2.23
CA PHE A 373 -20.24 -1.61 -3.29
C PHE A 373 -19.72 -1.04 -4.63
N ILE A 374 -18.59 -0.34 -4.57
CA ILE A 374 -17.98 0.38 -5.67
C ILE A 374 -16.51 -0.01 -5.69
N PRO A 375 -16.07 -0.85 -6.64
CA PRO A 375 -14.66 -1.21 -6.75
C PRO A 375 -13.76 0.02 -6.96
N GLY A 376 -12.59 0.03 -6.31
CA GLY A 376 -11.61 1.11 -6.37
C GLY A 376 -11.77 2.21 -5.31
N VAL A 377 -12.64 2.01 -4.32
CA VAL A 377 -12.71 2.93 -3.16
C VAL A 377 -11.53 2.74 -2.23
N HIS A 378 -11.02 3.84 -1.66
CA HIS A 378 -9.85 3.77 -0.77
C HIS A 378 -10.14 3.27 0.65
N SER A 379 -11.41 3.11 1.02
CA SER A 379 -11.83 2.55 2.31
C SER A 379 -13.07 1.70 2.13
N ALA A 380 -13.09 0.52 2.78
CA ALA A 380 -14.24 -0.37 2.81
C ALA A 380 -14.55 -0.84 4.24
N TYR A 381 -15.84 -1.02 4.53
CA TYR A 381 -16.36 -1.62 5.74
C TYR A 381 -16.70 -3.08 5.46
N LEU A 382 -15.98 -4.01 6.07
CA LEU A 382 -16.15 -5.45 5.93
C LEU A 382 -17.05 -5.95 7.06
N ILE A 383 -18.14 -6.65 6.74
CA ILE A 383 -19.02 -7.29 7.74
C ILE A 383 -19.45 -8.68 7.30
N THR A 384 -19.28 -9.66 8.19
CA THR A 384 -19.75 -11.03 7.97
C THR A 384 -21.28 -11.07 7.96
N PRO A 385 -21.90 -12.09 7.32
CA PRO A 385 -23.24 -12.52 7.70
C PRO A 385 -23.29 -12.91 9.19
N LYS A 386 -24.48 -13.18 9.72
CA LYS A 386 -24.59 -13.75 11.06
C LYS A 386 -23.99 -15.16 11.05
N VAL A 387 -23.07 -15.42 11.97
CA VAL A 387 -22.34 -16.68 12.10
C VAL A 387 -22.58 -17.27 13.48
N ASP A 388 -22.94 -18.55 13.51
CA ASP A 388 -23.01 -19.38 14.69
C ASP A 388 -21.62 -19.97 15.00
N PHE A 389 -21.13 -19.68 16.20
CA PHE A 389 -19.87 -20.17 16.76
C PHE A 389 -20.02 -21.43 17.64
N CYS A 390 -21.14 -22.12 17.50
CA CYS A 390 -21.52 -23.44 18.03
C CYS A 390 -21.80 -23.52 19.53
N ASN A 391 -21.08 -22.75 20.33
CA ASN A 391 -21.22 -22.77 21.77
C ASN A 391 -20.84 -21.42 22.40
N SER A 392 -21.27 -21.25 23.64
CA SER A 392 -21.03 -20.05 24.46
C SER A 392 -19.72 -20.14 25.26
N ASN A 393 -18.78 -21.02 24.90
CA ASN A 393 -17.50 -21.13 25.58
C ASN A 393 -16.56 -19.99 25.17
N TRP A 394 -16.82 -18.80 25.68
CA TRP A 394 -16.05 -17.59 25.39
C TRP A 394 -14.68 -17.54 26.07
N LYS A 395 -14.29 -18.58 26.82
CA LYS A 395 -12.91 -18.78 27.32
C LYS A 395 -11.93 -18.93 26.16
N ILE A 396 -12.35 -19.64 25.11
CA ILE A 396 -11.55 -19.82 23.92
C ILE A 396 -11.92 -18.68 22.99
N CYS A 397 -10.94 -17.85 22.68
CA CYS A 397 -11.12 -16.80 21.71
C CYS A 397 -11.61 -17.41 20.39
N LYS A 398 -12.72 -16.85 19.88
CA LYS A 398 -13.27 -17.25 18.60
C LYS A 398 -12.71 -16.34 17.53
N TYR A 399 -12.04 -16.91 16.53
CA TYR A 399 -11.37 -16.12 15.52
C TYR A 399 -12.23 -15.97 14.28
N VAL A 400 -12.23 -14.76 13.73
CA VAL A 400 -12.64 -14.49 12.34
C VAL A 400 -11.42 -13.99 11.58
N ARG A 401 -11.17 -14.60 10.42
CA ARG A 401 -10.17 -14.16 9.47
C ARG A 401 -10.86 -13.43 8.34
N PHE A 402 -10.57 -12.15 8.21
CA PHE A 402 -10.95 -11.38 7.03
C PHE A 402 -9.89 -11.54 5.95
N TYR A 403 -10.33 -11.54 4.70
CA TYR A 403 -9.50 -11.43 3.51
C TYR A 403 -10.02 -10.27 2.67
N ALA A 404 -9.09 -9.45 2.18
CA ALA A 404 -9.36 -8.38 1.24
C ALA A 404 -8.36 -8.41 0.09
N GLU A 405 -8.80 -7.94 -1.07
CA GLU A 405 -8.01 -7.78 -2.28
C GLU A 405 -8.18 -6.34 -2.79
N ASP A 406 -7.10 -5.74 -3.29
CA ASP A 406 -7.14 -4.42 -3.92
C ASP A 406 -7.40 -4.51 -5.44
N MET A 407 -7.48 -3.37 -6.14
CA MET A 407 -7.71 -3.36 -7.57
C MET A 407 -6.49 -3.78 -8.40
N ALA A 408 -5.29 -3.81 -7.81
CA ALA A 408 -4.07 -4.32 -8.44
C ALA A 408 -3.90 -5.84 -8.26
N GLY A 409 -4.70 -6.48 -7.41
CA GLY A 409 -4.66 -7.91 -7.11
C GLY A 409 -3.75 -8.28 -5.94
N ASN A 410 -3.26 -7.31 -5.17
CA ASN A 410 -2.58 -7.60 -3.91
C ASN A 410 -3.62 -7.99 -2.85
N THR A 411 -3.23 -8.84 -1.90
CA THR A 411 -4.14 -9.45 -0.94
C THR A 411 -3.63 -9.30 0.49
N ALA A 412 -4.56 -9.19 1.44
CA ALA A 412 -4.23 -9.14 2.85
C ALA A 412 -5.25 -9.91 3.70
N GLU A 413 -4.76 -10.52 4.77
CA GLU A 413 -5.59 -11.21 5.76
C GLU A 413 -5.48 -10.57 7.13
N LYS A 414 -6.58 -10.60 7.91
CA LYS A 414 -6.60 -10.13 9.29
C LYS A 414 -7.41 -11.04 10.18
N ASP A 415 -6.72 -11.62 11.16
CA ASP A 415 -7.35 -12.37 12.24
C ASP A 415 -7.84 -11.44 13.33
N MET A 416 -9.08 -11.66 13.74
CA MET A 416 -9.76 -10.95 14.80
C MET A 416 -10.23 -11.92 15.86
N CYS A 417 -9.79 -11.68 17.08
CA CYS A 417 -10.21 -12.40 18.26
C CYS A 417 -11.51 -11.82 18.82
N ILE A 418 -12.51 -12.65 19.06
CA ILE A 418 -13.80 -12.27 19.63
C ILE A 418 -13.88 -12.80 21.06
N ASN A 419 -13.89 -11.87 22.02
CA ASN A 419 -13.96 -12.15 23.45
C ASN A 419 -15.32 -11.78 24.04
N GLY A 420 -15.81 -12.62 24.94
CA GLY A 420 -17.07 -12.37 25.64
C GLY A 420 -16.93 -11.27 26.70
N PRO A 421 -18.04 -10.59 27.07
CA PRO A 421 -18.02 -9.55 28.09
C PRO A 421 -17.80 -10.15 29.48
N TRP A 422 -17.06 -9.42 30.32
CA TRP A 422 -16.81 -9.80 31.72
C TRP A 422 -16.87 -8.57 32.64
N ILE A 423 -17.01 -8.80 33.96
CA ILE A 423 -17.08 -7.73 34.96
C ILE A 423 -15.90 -7.78 35.92
N LYS A 424 -15.51 -6.62 36.45
CA LYS A 424 -14.52 -6.48 37.52
C LYS A 424 -15.16 -5.80 38.72
N VAL A 425 -14.93 -6.34 39.91
CA VAL A 425 -15.25 -5.72 41.20
C VAL A 425 -13.95 -5.46 41.95
N ARG A 426 -13.78 -4.27 42.54
CA ARG A 426 -12.58 -3.87 43.28
C ARG A 426 -12.94 -3.23 44.61
N GLY A 427 -11.93 -3.07 45.47
CA GLY A 427 -12.08 -2.37 46.75
C GLY A 427 -12.33 -3.29 47.93
N LYS A 428 -12.07 -4.59 47.77
CA LYS A 428 -12.18 -5.63 48.79
C LYS A 428 -13.57 -5.76 49.42
N GLY A 429 -14.61 -5.36 48.68
CA GLY A 429 -16.00 -5.56 49.06
C GLY A 429 -16.43 -7.00 48.89
N ILE A 430 -17.45 -7.43 49.64
CA ILE A 430 -18.06 -8.75 49.46
C ILE A 430 -18.90 -8.74 48.18
N VAL A 431 -18.70 -9.74 47.33
CA VAL A 431 -19.58 -10.03 46.19
C VAL A 431 -20.48 -11.20 46.59
N ARG A 432 -21.78 -10.92 46.75
CA ARG A 432 -22.75 -11.90 47.24
C ARG A 432 -23.86 -12.18 46.24
N SER A 433 -24.25 -13.43 46.12
CA SER A 433 -25.47 -13.88 45.43
C SER A 433 -26.20 -14.92 46.28
N ASP A 434 -27.52 -14.80 46.44
CA ASP A 434 -28.34 -15.85 47.06
C ASP A 434 -28.66 -17.00 46.08
N SER A 435 -27.96 -17.04 44.94
CA SER A 435 -27.98 -18.11 43.95
C SER A 435 -26.55 -18.32 43.41
N THR A 436 -26.41 -18.76 42.17
CA THR A 436 -25.13 -18.79 41.43
C THR A 436 -24.78 -17.41 40.89
N ILE A 437 -23.50 -17.17 40.62
CA ILE A 437 -23.03 -16.06 39.79
C ILE A 437 -22.72 -16.66 38.43
N ASP A 438 -23.46 -16.25 37.40
CA ASP A 438 -23.34 -16.77 36.05
C ASP A 438 -22.82 -15.68 35.11
N MET A 439 -21.63 -15.89 34.57
CA MET A 439 -21.00 -15.02 33.59
C MET A 439 -20.94 -15.74 32.24
N LEU A 440 -21.05 -14.96 31.16
CA LEU A 440 -20.92 -15.52 29.80
C LEU A 440 -19.47 -15.85 29.44
N SER A 441 -18.49 -15.16 30.02
CA SER A 441 -17.08 -15.28 29.65
C SER A 441 -16.18 -15.22 30.87
N GLU A 442 -15.08 -15.97 30.81
CA GLU A 442 -13.96 -15.81 31.75
C GLU A 442 -13.25 -14.48 31.51
N ALA A 443 -12.77 -13.89 32.61
CA ALA A 443 -12.02 -12.64 32.58
C ALA A 443 -10.53 -12.91 32.32
N GLU A 444 -9.81 -11.94 31.73
CA GLU A 444 -8.35 -12.00 31.57
C GLU A 444 -7.62 -12.03 32.94
N ASP A 445 -8.24 -11.46 33.98
CA ASP A 445 -7.75 -11.39 35.36
C ASP A 445 -8.91 -11.70 36.33
N TYR A 446 -8.60 -11.99 37.60
CA TYR A 446 -9.60 -12.29 38.64
C TYR A 446 -10.71 -11.24 38.68
N ASN A 447 -11.98 -11.64 38.79
CA ASN A 447 -13.09 -10.69 38.79
C ASN A 447 -13.10 -9.80 40.03
N THR A 448 -12.73 -10.31 41.20
CA THR A 448 -12.77 -9.55 42.46
C THR A 448 -11.48 -9.64 43.28
N ASP A 449 -11.26 -8.63 44.12
CA ASP A 449 -10.24 -8.61 45.18
C ASP A 449 -10.83 -8.85 46.59
N GLY A 450 -12.12 -9.21 46.66
CA GLY A 450 -12.85 -9.48 47.90
C GLY A 450 -13.36 -10.93 48.04
N LEU A 451 -14.14 -11.17 49.09
CA LEU A 451 -14.80 -12.45 49.37
C LEU A 451 -15.97 -12.67 48.40
N ILE A 452 -16.10 -13.90 47.91
CA ILE A 452 -17.26 -14.37 47.15
C ILE A 452 -18.17 -15.17 48.09
N GLU A 453 -19.43 -14.75 48.22
CA GLU A 453 -20.46 -15.47 48.98
C GLU A 453 -21.58 -15.94 48.04
N THR A 454 -21.85 -17.24 47.99
CA THR A 454 -22.95 -17.80 47.21
C THR A 454 -23.76 -18.79 48.03
N PHE A 455 -25.08 -18.82 47.83
CA PHE A 455 -25.90 -19.91 48.35
C PHE A 455 -25.74 -21.19 47.51
N GLY A 456 -25.58 -21.05 46.19
CA GLY A 456 -25.34 -22.16 45.27
C GLY A 456 -23.88 -22.66 45.26
N MET A 457 -23.68 -23.90 44.80
CA MET A 457 -22.36 -24.57 44.77
C MET A 457 -21.40 -24.10 43.66
N TYR A 458 -21.84 -23.27 42.70
CA TYR A 458 -21.04 -22.92 41.52
C TYR A 458 -21.15 -21.44 41.15
N SER A 459 -20.01 -20.72 41.06
CA SER A 459 -19.88 -19.51 40.24
C SER A 459 -19.26 -19.91 38.90
N SER A 460 -19.93 -19.58 37.79
CA SER A 460 -19.39 -19.80 36.46
C SER A 460 -18.54 -18.60 36.07
N PHE A 461 -17.25 -18.82 35.82
CA PHE A 461 -16.31 -17.80 35.32
C PHE A 461 -16.19 -16.51 36.16
N PHE A 462 -16.48 -16.59 37.47
CA PHE A 462 -16.29 -15.49 38.43
C PHE A 462 -15.40 -15.94 39.59
N ASP A 463 -14.22 -15.32 39.73
CA ASP A 463 -13.22 -15.70 40.74
C ASP A 463 -12.58 -14.49 41.46
N SER A 464 -11.95 -14.77 42.61
CA SER A 464 -11.28 -13.80 43.47
C SER A 464 -9.77 -14.01 43.48
N SER A 465 -9.01 -12.93 43.40
CA SER A 465 -7.54 -12.95 43.57
C SER A 465 -7.09 -13.49 44.93
N THR A 466 -8.00 -13.53 45.92
CA THR A 466 -7.75 -14.14 47.24
C THR A 466 -8.14 -15.61 47.33
N HIS A 467 -8.86 -16.13 46.34
CA HIS A 467 -9.49 -17.46 46.34
C HIS A 467 -10.36 -17.70 47.60
N TYR A 468 -10.95 -16.65 48.15
CA TYR A 468 -11.88 -16.73 49.28
C TYR A 468 -13.31 -16.90 48.77
N HIS A 469 -13.87 -18.09 49.04
CA HIS A 469 -15.23 -18.46 48.71
C HIS A 469 -15.95 -18.99 49.95
N ALA A 470 -17.15 -18.49 50.19
CA ALA A 470 -18.09 -19.05 51.15
C ALA A 470 -19.32 -19.54 50.38
N ALA A 471 -19.44 -20.87 50.26
CA ALA A 471 -20.61 -21.53 49.68
C ALA A 471 -21.65 -21.83 50.78
N GLU A 472 -22.91 -22.01 50.37
CA GLU A 472 -24.04 -22.27 51.27
C GLU A 472 -24.23 -21.17 52.33
N ALA A 473 -23.81 -19.94 52.01
CA ALA A 473 -23.91 -18.82 52.94
C ALA A 473 -25.38 -18.48 53.20
N PRO A 474 -25.86 -18.47 54.47
CA PRO A 474 -27.26 -18.24 54.78
C PRO A 474 -27.72 -16.90 54.22
N THR A 475 -28.90 -16.87 53.60
CA THR A 475 -29.52 -15.66 53.06
C THR A 475 -29.64 -14.61 54.17
N PRO A 476 -29.13 -13.37 53.99
CA PRO A 476 -29.27 -12.33 54.99
C PRO A 476 -30.76 -11.99 55.14
N PRO A 477 -31.20 -11.41 56.26
CA PRO A 477 -32.54 -10.86 56.35
C PRO A 477 -32.75 -9.83 55.23
N ASP A 478 -33.74 -10.06 54.35
CA ASP A 478 -34.03 -9.15 53.25
C ASP A 478 -34.20 -7.72 53.76
N TYR A 479 -33.50 -6.78 53.14
CA TYR A 479 -33.64 -5.34 53.43
C TYR A 479 -34.16 -4.66 52.16
N ASP A 480 -35.47 -4.55 52.07
CA ASP A 480 -36.17 -3.91 50.97
C ASP A 480 -36.33 -2.39 51.21
N TYR A 481 -36.83 -1.71 50.17
CA TYR A 481 -37.17 -0.29 50.22
C TYR A 481 -37.97 0.11 51.48
N ASP A 482 -38.99 -0.66 51.88
CA ASP A 482 -39.87 -0.32 52.98
C ASP A 482 -39.14 -0.42 54.32
N LYS A 483 -38.28 -1.43 54.50
CA LYS A 483 -37.41 -1.58 55.67
C LYS A 483 -36.39 -0.46 55.76
N PHE A 484 -35.70 -0.12 54.66
CA PHE A 484 -34.79 1.03 54.64
C PHE A 484 -35.51 2.34 54.96
N SER A 485 -36.72 2.53 54.44
CA SER A 485 -37.54 3.70 54.71
C SER A 485 -37.93 3.79 56.18
N ALA A 486 -38.26 2.66 56.81
CA ALA A 486 -38.65 2.56 58.21
C ALA A 486 -37.49 2.86 59.18
N ILE A 487 -36.27 2.35 58.92
CA ILE A 487 -35.11 2.63 59.77
C ILE A 487 -34.55 4.04 59.60
N THR A 488 -34.83 4.68 58.46
CA THR A 488 -34.38 6.05 58.20
C THR A 488 -35.27 7.04 58.95
N THR A 489 -34.85 7.40 60.17
CA THR A 489 -35.62 8.23 61.12
C THR A 489 -35.62 9.72 60.78
N SER A 490 -34.70 10.17 59.92
CA SER A 490 -34.64 11.55 59.44
C SER A 490 -35.87 11.92 58.60
N SER A 491 -36.31 13.18 58.70
CA SER A 491 -37.39 13.72 57.86
C SER A 491 -37.01 13.63 56.38
N LYS A 492 -37.91 13.09 55.55
CA LYS A 492 -37.69 12.91 54.12
C LYS A 492 -38.23 14.11 53.35
N THR A 493 -37.35 14.88 52.71
CA THR A 493 -37.74 16.03 51.88
C THR A 493 -38.15 15.56 50.49
N THR A 494 -39.33 15.95 50.02
CA THR A 494 -39.83 15.53 48.70
C THR A 494 -39.06 16.23 47.56
N ILE A 495 -38.61 15.45 46.59
CA ILE A 495 -38.15 15.91 45.27
C ILE A 495 -39.23 15.50 44.26
N SER A 496 -39.74 16.46 43.49
CA SER A 496 -40.68 16.18 42.39
C SER A 496 -40.04 15.25 41.36
N THR A 497 -40.83 14.42 40.67
CA THR A 497 -40.34 13.58 39.54
C THR A 497 -39.73 14.41 38.40
N SER A 498 -40.16 15.68 38.25
CA SER A 498 -39.59 16.67 37.33
C SER A 498 -38.44 17.48 37.93
N GLY A 499 -38.21 17.39 39.24
CA GLY A 499 -37.22 18.16 39.98
C GLY A 499 -35.79 17.65 39.83
N ASN A 500 -34.85 18.50 40.21
CA ASN A 500 -33.42 18.21 40.20
C ASN A 500 -33.01 17.43 41.46
N LEU A 501 -31.92 16.67 41.35
CA LEU A 501 -31.18 16.19 42.52
C LEU A 501 -30.70 17.38 43.35
N VAL A 502 -30.40 17.13 44.62
CA VAL A 502 -29.98 18.15 45.57
C VAL A 502 -28.52 17.92 45.96
N SER A 503 -27.70 18.97 46.01
CA SER A 503 -26.27 18.89 46.39
C SER A 503 -26.04 19.26 47.87
N SER A 504 -26.92 18.82 48.77
CA SER A 504 -26.84 19.04 50.21
C SER A 504 -27.19 17.78 51.00
N SER A 505 -26.60 17.65 52.20
CA SER A 505 -26.81 16.48 53.04
C SER A 505 -28.26 16.37 53.51
N GLY A 506 -28.81 15.16 53.56
CA GLY A 506 -30.21 14.94 53.97
C GLY A 506 -30.82 13.67 53.41
N VAL A 507 -32.09 13.44 53.75
CA VAL A 507 -32.87 12.33 53.21
C VAL A 507 -33.97 12.89 52.32
N TYR A 508 -34.08 12.36 51.12
CA TYR A 508 -35.02 12.81 50.12
C TYR A 508 -35.94 11.67 49.67
N LYS A 509 -37.14 12.00 49.22
CA LYS A 509 -38.10 11.04 48.64
C LYS A 509 -38.63 11.55 47.31
N ILE A 510 -38.73 10.66 46.34
CA ILE A 510 -39.38 10.88 45.04
C ILE A 510 -40.54 9.90 44.93
N ASP A 511 -41.74 10.44 44.75
CA ASP A 511 -42.97 9.66 44.61
C ASP A 511 -43.23 9.36 43.13
N GLY A 512 -42.86 8.15 42.69
CA GLY A 512 -42.99 7.70 41.31
C GLY A 512 -41.67 7.56 40.56
N ASN A 513 -41.78 7.23 39.27
CA ASN A 513 -40.62 6.97 38.40
C ASN A 513 -39.76 8.23 38.22
N TYR A 514 -38.45 8.05 38.29
CA TYR A 514 -37.47 9.13 38.19
C TYR A 514 -36.44 8.87 37.11
N VAL A 515 -36.19 9.87 36.27
CA VAL A 515 -35.15 9.84 35.24
C VAL A 515 -34.08 10.85 35.58
N VAL A 516 -32.83 10.43 35.74
CA VAL A 516 -31.65 11.28 35.94
C VAL A 516 -31.08 11.66 34.57
N THR A 517 -31.43 12.86 34.11
CA THR A 517 -30.85 13.49 32.93
C THR A 517 -29.80 14.52 33.34
N SER A 518 -28.99 15.01 32.40
CA SER A 518 -27.98 16.05 32.67
C SER A 518 -28.57 17.29 33.35
N GLY A 519 -29.76 17.73 32.92
CA GLY A 519 -30.45 18.89 33.48
C GLY A 519 -30.94 18.72 34.92
N LYS A 520 -31.04 17.48 35.41
CA LYS A 520 -31.45 17.16 36.78
C LYS A 520 -30.28 16.99 37.75
N ILE A 521 -29.04 17.05 37.28
CA ILE A 521 -27.85 16.98 38.12
C ILE A 521 -27.35 18.42 38.36
N PRO A 522 -27.31 18.91 39.62
CA PRO A 522 -26.75 20.23 39.90
C PRO A 522 -25.31 20.38 39.39
N GLY A 523 -24.96 21.57 38.87
CA GLY A 523 -23.61 21.81 38.32
C GLY A 523 -22.47 21.60 39.33
N ASN A 524 -22.75 21.75 40.63
CA ASN A 524 -21.80 21.49 41.71
C ASN A 524 -21.88 20.08 42.30
N TYR A 525 -22.74 19.18 41.81
CA TYR A 525 -22.96 17.85 42.42
C TYR A 525 -21.67 17.01 42.51
N GLY A 526 -20.78 17.16 41.53
CA GLY A 526 -19.48 16.47 41.50
C GLY A 526 -18.37 17.09 42.36
N SER A 527 -18.57 18.29 42.91
CA SER A 527 -17.58 19.02 43.73
C SER A 527 -18.07 19.34 45.14
N ALA A 528 -19.39 19.37 45.36
CA ALA A 528 -20.01 19.61 46.64
C ALA A 528 -19.74 18.47 47.62
N THR A 529 -19.58 18.82 48.90
CA THR A 529 -19.44 17.88 50.01
C THR A 529 -20.80 17.66 50.66
N PHE A 530 -21.38 16.47 50.51
CA PHE A 530 -22.67 16.13 51.10
C PHE A 530 -22.82 14.62 51.30
N ASN A 531 -23.72 14.23 52.21
CA ASN A 531 -24.12 12.84 52.42
C ASN A 531 -25.64 12.74 52.33
N GLN A 532 -26.17 11.96 51.40
CA GLN A 532 -27.61 11.85 51.23
C GLN A 532 -28.12 10.44 50.92
N ILE A 533 -29.38 10.22 51.28
CA ILE A 533 -30.17 9.06 50.87
C ILE A 533 -31.36 9.57 50.05
N VAL A 534 -31.59 8.98 48.89
CA VAL A 534 -32.69 9.33 47.98
C VAL A 534 -33.57 8.11 47.79
N PHE A 535 -34.77 8.14 48.37
CA PHE A 535 -35.79 7.12 48.18
C PHE A 535 -36.56 7.39 46.88
N VAL A 536 -36.70 6.38 46.02
CA VAL A 536 -37.50 6.42 44.80
C VAL A 536 -38.62 5.37 44.90
N ASP A 537 -39.86 5.81 45.11
CA ASP A 537 -41.06 4.98 45.16
C ASP A 537 -41.54 4.67 43.72
N GLY A 538 -40.68 4.02 42.94
CA GLY A 538 -40.87 3.75 41.51
C GLY A 538 -39.57 3.24 40.86
N ASP A 539 -39.51 3.31 39.53
CA ASP A 539 -38.32 2.97 38.75
C ASP A 539 -37.33 4.15 38.65
N LEU A 540 -36.04 3.85 38.61
CA LEU A 540 -34.96 4.82 38.42
C LEU A 540 -34.28 4.60 37.06
N ARG A 541 -34.36 5.57 36.16
CA ARG A 541 -33.60 5.57 34.91
C ARG A 541 -32.43 6.54 34.98
N ILE A 542 -31.23 6.09 34.62
CA ILE A 542 -30.02 6.91 34.59
C ILE A 542 -29.61 7.07 33.13
N SER A 543 -29.81 8.28 32.60
CA SER A 543 -29.50 8.63 31.21
C SER A 543 -28.29 9.55 31.08
N ASN A 544 -27.63 9.90 32.19
CA ASN A 544 -26.42 10.71 32.21
C ASN A 544 -25.48 10.24 33.32
N ASN A 545 -24.17 10.44 33.11
CA ASN A 545 -23.16 10.18 34.14
C ASN A 545 -23.48 10.93 35.43
N ILE A 546 -23.36 10.22 36.56
CA ILE A 546 -23.52 10.80 37.89
C ILE A 546 -22.17 10.75 38.60
N LYS A 547 -21.65 11.91 38.99
CA LYS A 547 -20.39 12.04 39.73
C LYS A 547 -20.66 12.78 41.04
N VAL A 548 -20.11 12.28 42.13
CA VAL A 548 -20.02 12.98 43.42
C VAL A 548 -18.55 13.17 43.81
N ALA A 549 -18.27 14.11 44.71
CA ALA A 549 -16.92 14.27 45.26
C ALA A 549 -16.48 13.02 46.03
N SER A 550 -15.17 12.75 46.12
CA SER A 550 -14.63 11.54 46.78
C SER A 550 -15.11 11.40 48.23
N GLY A 551 -15.25 12.53 48.93
CA GLY A 551 -15.74 12.61 50.30
C GLY A 551 -17.27 12.61 50.44
N SER A 552 -18.03 12.63 49.36
CA SER A 552 -19.50 12.68 49.38
C SER A 552 -20.11 11.29 49.18
N THR A 553 -21.36 11.14 49.64
CA THR A 553 -22.19 9.95 49.38
C THR A 553 -23.55 10.35 48.86
N ALA A 554 -24.02 9.69 47.81
CA ALA A 554 -25.43 9.70 47.42
C ALA A 554 -25.89 8.26 47.23
N LEU A 555 -26.78 7.79 48.09
CA LEU A 555 -27.35 6.45 48.04
C LEU A 555 -28.78 6.52 47.52
N PHE A 556 -29.06 5.87 46.40
CA PHE A 556 -30.41 5.68 45.90
C PHE A 556 -30.98 4.39 46.46
N ILE A 557 -32.19 4.45 47.01
CA ILE A 557 -32.95 3.28 47.47
C ILE A 557 -34.23 3.25 46.64
N VAL A 558 -34.36 2.25 45.78
CA VAL A 558 -35.31 2.20 44.67
C VAL A 558 -36.25 1.03 44.87
N LYS A 559 -37.56 1.30 44.84
CA LYS A 559 -38.59 0.27 45.00
C LYS A 559 -38.81 -0.55 43.72
N GLY A 560 -38.59 0.05 42.56
CA GLY A 560 -38.73 -0.57 41.25
C GLY A 560 -37.41 -1.06 40.67
N ASN A 561 -37.31 -1.01 39.33
CA ASN A 561 -36.12 -1.33 38.55
C ASN A 561 -35.18 -0.12 38.41
N VAL A 562 -33.92 -0.40 38.08
CA VAL A 562 -32.92 0.61 37.73
C VAL A 562 -32.43 0.35 36.30
N GLU A 563 -32.61 1.33 35.43
CA GLU A 563 -32.23 1.26 34.01
C GLU A 563 -31.09 2.23 33.72
N ILE A 564 -29.89 1.72 33.40
CA ILE A 564 -28.71 2.53 33.10
C ILE A 564 -28.47 2.52 31.59
N SER A 565 -28.54 3.69 30.94
CA SER A 565 -28.36 3.82 29.48
C SER A 565 -26.95 3.41 29.03
N LYS A 566 -26.84 2.92 27.78
CA LYS A 566 -25.57 2.60 27.10
C LYS A 566 -24.62 3.78 27.00
N ASN A 567 -25.16 5.00 27.00
CA ASN A 567 -24.39 6.25 26.92
C ASN A 567 -23.81 6.68 28.26
N VAL A 568 -24.21 6.04 29.37
CA VAL A 568 -23.63 6.26 30.69
C VAL A 568 -22.39 5.38 30.80
N ASP A 569 -21.26 5.99 31.09
CA ASP A 569 -19.97 5.32 31.33
C ASP A 569 -19.47 5.50 32.77
N LYS A 570 -20.19 6.29 33.58
CA LYS A 570 -19.81 6.56 34.97
C LYS A 570 -20.98 6.81 35.91
N ILE A 571 -21.03 6.03 36.99
CA ILE A 571 -21.95 6.18 38.12
C ILE A 571 -21.12 6.17 39.40
N SER A 572 -21.06 7.29 40.12
CA SER A 572 -20.34 7.41 41.40
C SER A 572 -21.31 7.54 42.58
N VAL A 573 -22.40 6.79 42.55
CA VAL A 573 -23.45 6.76 43.58
C VAL A 573 -23.74 5.32 43.99
N GLY A 574 -24.16 5.09 45.22
CA GLY A 574 -24.66 3.79 45.67
C GLY A 574 -26.11 3.60 45.23
N ILE A 575 -26.49 2.36 44.92
CA ILE A 575 -27.85 2.01 44.47
C ILE A 575 -28.30 0.71 45.13
N ILE A 576 -29.42 0.75 45.82
CA ILE A 576 -30.12 -0.41 46.36
C ILE A 576 -31.48 -0.47 45.66
N SER A 577 -31.86 -1.63 45.14
CA SER A 577 -33.05 -1.81 44.32
C SER A 577 -33.82 -3.06 44.73
N ASN A 578 -35.12 -2.97 44.95
CA ASN A 578 -35.96 -4.17 45.08
C ASN A 578 -36.16 -4.89 43.73
N GLY A 579 -35.99 -4.17 42.62
CA GLY A 579 -36.10 -4.72 41.26
C GLY A 579 -34.75 -5.14 40.64
N THR A 580 -34.70 -5.09 39.32
CA THR A 580 -33.51 -5.41 38.51
C THR A 580 -32.67 -4.15 38.26
N ILE A 581 -31.34 -4.25 38.40
CA ILE A 581 -30.40 -3.25 37.88
C ILE A 581 -29.92 -3.72 36.50
N SER A 582 -30.32 -3.00 35.46
CA SER A 582 -29.97 -3.29 34.05
C SER A 582 -28.99 -2.25 33.51
N THR A 583 -27.86 -2.69 32.95
CA THR A 583 -26.93 -1.81 32.21
C THR A 583 -27.20 -1.90 30.72
N ALA A 584 -26.93 -0.80 29.97
CA ALA A 584 -27.18 -0.71 28.54
C ALA A 584 -28.58 -1.18 28.10
N TYR A 585 -29.61 -0.84 28.89
CA TYR A 585 -31.00 -1.28 28.63
C TYR A 585 -31.55 -0.82 27.27
N ASP A 586 -30.98 0.25 26.70
CA ASP A 586 -31.33 0.89 25.43
C ASP A 586 -30.34 0.55 24.29
N ILE A 587 -29.53 -0.52 24.46
CA ILE A 587 -28.71 -1.06 23.39
C ILE A 587 -29.59 -1.72 22.32
N THR A 588 -29.28 -1.42 21.07
CA THR A 588 -29.94 -1.99 19.89
C THR A 588 -28.98 -2.95 19.20
N GLU A 589 -29.48 -3.78 18.27
CA GLU A 589 -28.61 -4.56 17.37
C GLU A 589 -27.60 -3.65 16.67
N GLY A 590 -26.37 -4.13 16.50
CA GLY A 590 -25.27 -3.32 15.97
C GLY A 590 -24.71 -2.26 16.94
N GLY A 591 -25.37 -2.03 18.08
CA GLY A 591 -24.94 -1.05 19.08
C GLY A 591 -23.73 -1.53 19.87
N PHE A 592 -22.85 -0.58 20.21
CA PHE A 592 -21.74 -0.79 21.13
C PHE A 592 -21.80 0.25 22.26
N CYS A 593 -21.09 -0.03 23.35
CA CYS A 593 -20.96 0.88 24.47
C CYS A 593 -19.52 0.88 25.02
N SER A 594 -19.22 1.85 25.87
CA SER A 594 -17.98 1.89 26.65
C SER A 594 -18.11 1.08 27.94
N THR A 595 -16.98 0.81 28.61
CA THR A 595 -17.00 0.28 29.99
C THR A 595 -17.78 1.21 30.90
N LEU A 596 -18.67 0.65 31.73
CA LEU A 596 -19.36 1.39 32.78
C LEU A 596 -18.56 1.33 34.08
N VAL A 597 -18.09 2.48 34.56
CA VAL A 597 -17.42 2.60 35.86
C VAL A 597 -18.44 2.92 36.94
N MET A 598 -18.65 1.99 37.86
CA MET A 598 -19.57 2.10 38.99
C MET A 598 -18.79 2.23 40.29
N LYS A 599 -19.07 3.25 41.11
CA LYS A 599 -18.43 3.46 42.42
C LYS A 599 -19.46 3.66 43.51
N GLY A 600 -19.49 2.75 44.48
CA GLY A 600 -20.44 2.81 45.58
C GLY A 600 -20.72 1.45 46.19
N ILE A 601 -21.97 1.27 46.63
CA ILE A 601 -22.54 0.00 47.07
C ILE A 601 -23.73 -0.32 46.16
N PHE A 602 -23.86 -1.57 45.74
CA PHE A 602 -24.89 -2.00 44.80
C PHE A 602 -25.59 -3.23 45.33
N ILE A 603 -26.93 -3.17 45.44
CA ILE A 603 -27.77 -4.27 45.88
C ILE A 603 -29.00 -4.30 44.97
N ALA A 604 -29.37 -5.48 44.50
CA ALA A 604 -30.53 -5.67 43.64
C ALA A 604 -31.13 -7.06 43.85
N ASN A 605 -32.41 -7.23 43.55
CA ASN A 605 -32.98 -8.58 43.39
C ASN A 605 -32.34 -9.33 42.20
N LYS A 606 -31.97 -8.60 41.16
CA LYS A 606 -31.24 -9.13 40.00
C LYS A 606 -30.32 -8.08 39.39
N PHE A 607 -29.12 -8.49 38.99
CA PHE A 607 -28.27 -7.72 38.09
C PHE A 607 -28.40 -8.29 36.67
N LEU A 608 -28.60 -7.41 35.68
CA LEU A 608 -28.64 -7.75 34.27
C LEU A 608 -27.63 -6.88 33.52
N PHE A 609 -26.45 -7.44 33.25
CA PHE A 609 -25.38 -6.74 32.54
C PHE A 609 -25.37 -7.14 31.07
N THR A 610 -25.71 -6.20 30.18
CA THR A 610 -25.83 -6.46 28.73
C THR A 610 -24.80 -5.70 27.88
N ARG A 611 -23.84 -5.03 28.52
CA ARG A 611 -22.84 -4.22 27.83
C ARG A 611 -21.89 -5.08 26.99
N THR A 612 -21.73 -4.67 25.74
CA THR A 612 -20.73 -5.17 24.81
C THR A 612 -19.79 -4.05 24.38
N LEU A 613 -18.49 -4.26 24.54
CA LEU A 613 -17.45 -3.36 24.08
C LEU A 613 -17.15 -3.59 22.59
N GLN A 614 -16.62 -2.56 21.93
CA GLN A 614 -16.19 -2.66 20.54
C GLN A 614 -14.85 -3.41 20.41
N GLY A 615 -14.79 -4.38 19.50
CA GLY A 615 -13.54 -5.05 19.10
C GLY A 615 -13.02 -6.04 20.14
N THR A 616 -11.70 -6.15 20.20
CA THR A 616 -10.98 -6.97 21.21
C THR A 616 -10.96 -6.32 22.59
N LYS A 617 -11.71 -5.22 22.83
CA LYS A 617 -11.64 -4.51 24.11
C LYS A 617 -12.07 -5.36 25.30
N ASN A 618 -12.96 -6.32 25.10
CA ASN A 618 -13.34 -7.30 26.13
C ASN A 618 -12.20 -8.26 26.52
N ASP A 619 -11.08 -8.28 25.80
CA ASP A 619 -9.87 -8.96 26.27
C ASP A 619 -9.37 -8.28 27.56
N LYS A 620 -9.04 -6.99 27.43
CA LYS A 620 -8.35 -6.22 28.46
C LYS A 620 -9.24 -5.43 29.41
N TYR A 621 -10.44 -5.08 28.96
CA TYR A 621 -11.32 -4.16 29.67
C TYR A 621 -12.64 -4.85 30.00
N PRO A 622 -13.10 -4.77 31.26
CA PRO A 622 -14.41 -5.28 31.62
C PRO A 622 -15.52 -4.42 31.04
N SER A 623 -16.67 -5.02 30.78
CA SER A 623 -17.92 -4.32 30.43
C SER A 623 -18.42 -3.45 31.58
N GLU A 624 -18.36 -3.98 32.81
CA GLU A 624 -18.68 -3.28 34.05
C GLU A 624 -17.49 -3.30 34.99
N ASP A 625 -17.08 -2.11 35.43
CA ASP A 625 -16.00 -1.90 36.39
C ASP A 625 -16.56 -1.30 37.68
N ILE A 626 -16.73 -2.15 38.68
CA ILE A 626 -17.37 -1.82 39.95
C ILE A 626 -16.29 -1.62 41.02
N THR A 627 -16.32 -0.50 41.72
CA THR A 627 -15.47 -0.22 42.89
C THR A 627 -16.35 -0.08 44.12
N TYR A 628 -16.20 -1.01 45.07
CA TYR A 628 -16.79 -0.91 46.39
C TYR A 628 -16.21 0.28 47.15
N GLU A 629 -17.08 1.17 47.64
CA GLU A 629 -16.66 2.31 48.47
C GLU A 629 -17.24 2.18 49.90
N PRO A 630 -16.43 1.84 50.93
CA PRO A 630 -16.92 1.62 52.29
C PRO A 630 -17.49 2.89 52.96
N LYS A 631 -17.22 4.08 52.40
CA LYS A 631 -17.74 5.36 52.91
C LYS A 631 -19.28 5.39 52.99
N TYR A 632 -20.00 4.61 52.19
CA TYR A 632 -21.46 4.54 52.23
C TYR A 632 -21.98 3.89 53.51
N ALA A 633 -21.26 2.90 54.06
CA ALA A 633 -21.62 2.28 55.34
C ALA A 633 -21.27 3.18 56.54
N ILE A 634 -20.23 4.01 56.40
CA ILE A 634 -19.71 4.85 57.50
C ILE A 634 -20.43 6.20 57.57
N LYS A 635 -20.57 6.91 56.43
CA LYS A 635 -21.07 8.30 56.40
C LYS A 635 -22.58 8.43 56.42
N LEU A 636 -23.31 7.36 56.14
CA LEU A 636 -24.78 7.35 56.14
C LEU A 636 -25.38 6.81 57.44
N VAL A 637 -24.56 6.43 58.42
CA VAL A 637 -25.01 5.92 59.72
C VAL A 637 -25.92 6.92 60.45
N ASP A 638 -25.62 8.21 60.34
CA ASP A 638 -26.42 9.29 60.96
C ASP A 638 -27.85 9.36 60.39
N TYR A 639 -28.09 8.81 59.20
CA TYR A 639 -29.41 8.77 58.56
C TYR A 639 -30.14 7.45 58.79
N MET A 640 -29.43 6.33 58.78
CA MET A 640 -30.00 4.97 58.88
C MET A 640 -30.11 4.46 60.33
N GLY A 641 -29.57 5.19 61.31
CA GLY A 641 -29.54 4.80 62.72
C GLY A 641 -28.31 3.95 63.07
N LEU A 642 -28.02 3.85 64.37
CA LEU A 642 -26.90 3.06 64.90
C LEU A 642 -27.13 1.57 64.63
N ASN A 643 -26.44 1.02 63.63
CA ASN A 643 -26.15 -0.41 63.60
C ASN A 643 -25.06 -0.67 64.65
N ALA A 644 -25.47 -0.96 65.88
CA ALA A 644 -24.53 -1.40 66.91
C ALA A 644 -24.00 -2.79 66.53
N ILE A 645 -22.67 -2.93 66.42
CA ILE A 645 -22.02 -4.24 66.45
C ILE A 645 -22.19 -4.76 67.87
N LYS A 646 -23.07 -5.76 68.06
CA LYS A 646 -23.14 -6.52 69.31
C LYS A 646 -22.21 -7.71 69.18
N TRP A 647 -21.06 -7.66 69.84
CA TRP A 647 -20.27 -8.86 70.08
C TRP A 647 -21.05 -9.77 71.02
N LEU A 648 -21.53 -10.89 70.50
CA LEU A 648 -22.09 -11.97 71.31
C LEU A 648 -20.90 -12.86 71.67
N SER A 649 -20.48 -12.88 72.94
CA SER A 649 -19.61 -13.96 73.41
C SER A 649 -20.43 -15.25 73.42
N SER A 650 -19.95 -16.28 72.71
CA SER A 650 -20.37 -17.65 72.98
C SER A 650 -19.42 -18.22 74.04
N ASP A 651 -19.97 -18.63 75.17
CA ASP A 651 -19.25 -19.42 76.18
C ASP A 651 -18.92 -20.83 75.66
#